data_AF-A0A444JFI3-F1
#
_entry.id   AF-A0A444JFI3-F1
#
_cell.length_a   1.000
_cell.length_b   1.000
_cell.length_c   1.000
_cell.angle_alpha   90.00
_cell.angle_beta   90.00
_cell.angle_gamma   90.00
#
_symmetry.space_group_name_H-M   'P 1'
#
loop_
_entity.id
_entity.type
_entity.pdbx_description
1 polymer ?
#
loop_
_entity_poly.entity_id
_entity_poly.type
_entity_poly.pdbx_seq_one_letter_code
_entity_poly.pdbx_strand_id
1 'polypeptide(L)'
;MNKSGSGSATNAGIDYQQRVSALFLIALHSQFDISQILNVNDELNIESISYETAKTVDDLNIVCEGNKILYIQIKRKIALSEKEGSEFQKVIEQFLSQYIAEQKISDRFFLITTSDTSKSIKYDLKKIFDSIRLNDTGFKENPLNVNEKKTYSTLERVFDKSYEKLTKNKSSNKNFVIFCKQVFISIIDVEADMTTEKIAVMLLHSKRINMPSLVWKYLVSQSLYYATNRLSLNSDGINDILARFQIKSPTQKEVEIQFNELLKPVILNVSELSTGKDVFIVESFVEGLDYAIVELFRFDSNGEKRVKFEDDYVLLGDKKAKVIRRFSTMVGLQRYMEENQEYYKNKKVVVLESRDIDTVEETEVARKYKEYCHELLNKNTTLINCIHSGKSCLSASCYFVEVDYPNYPPAIGMVREECLLPLDRILGKPIIPQEDIRFPTEINISRWMSLLSKGQGLLKSLPEVKKDLKCKVLQVGWNEDNQVYAEYNYCIRKNLEDGSSDYLCSRGKIQRFSKYEADIQADCLNSDILKNKNNDNRLCVSSKNRRVISRPFLMKIKENGEEVLEVRSFEVCKYSQLLGDLYNNCDNYYAPLCFVIHKDTEQIFVIGDIVPFISNPFQLYLFIENWGEAGFIFDDHSLSVIHNDYEFDKHMRDIINDSLFPIIDPKFTSQQELEEGVVIRELNSFIEENQVK
;
A
#
# COMPACT_ATOMS: atom_id res chain seq x y z
N MET A 1 -22.02 42.14 24.49
CA MET A 1 -22.36 41.61 23.15
C MET A 1 -22.58 40.12 23.26
N ASN A 2 -23.83 39.68 23.17
CA ASN A 2 -24.23 38.27 23.26
C ASN A 2 -23.72 37.51 22.02
N LYS A 3 -22.73 36.62 22.19
CA LYS A 3 -22.41 35.62 21.16
C LYS A 3 -23.62 34.69 21.03
N SER A 4 -24.26 34.73 19.88
CA SER A 4 -25.53 34.06 19.59
C SER A 4 -25.34 32.54 19.46
N GLY A 5 -26.03 31.76 20.31
CA GLY A 5 -26.10 30.29 20.21
C GLY A 5 -26.75 29.76 18.92
N SER A 6 -27.36 30.65 18.11
CA SER A 6 -27.94 30.35 16.80
C SER A 6 -26.87 29.89 15.78
N GLY A 7 -25.73 30.59 15.68
CA GLY A 7 -24.70 30.25 14.70
C GLY A 7 -24.00 28.91 14.97
N SER A 8 -23.79 28.57 16.24
CA SER A 8 -23.18 27.29 16.63
C SER A 8 -24.09 26.09 16.35
N ALA A 9 -25.40 26.24 16.53
CA ALA A 9 -26.36 25.18 16.28
C ALA A 9 -26.54 24.92 14.78
N THR A 10 -26.56 25.99 13.95
CA THR A 10 -26.59 25.88 12.49
C THR A 10 -25.34 25.20 11.94
N ASN A 11 -24.15 25.56 12.43
CA ASN A 11 -22.90 24.94 12.01
C ASN A 11 -22.82 23.44 12.38
N ALA A 12 -23.28 23.07 13.58
CA ALA A 12 -23.34 21.67 13.99
C ALA A 12 -24.35 20.85 13.17
N GLY A 13 -25.48 21.46 12.78
CA GLY A 13 -26.46 20.82 11.90
C GLY A 13 -25.89 20.55 10.50
N ILE A 14 -25.21 21.54 9.92
CA ILE A 14 -24.58 21.45 8.60
C ILE A 14 -23.44 20.40 8.60
N ASP A 15 -22.58 20.39 9.62
CA ASP A 15 -21.50 19.39 9.76
C ASP A 15 -22.07 17.96 9.83
N TYR A 16 -23.15 17.75 10.58
CA TYR A 16 -23.81 16.45 10.64
C TYR A 16 -24.36 16.00 9.27
N GLN A 17 -24.99 16.91 8.51
CA GLN A 17 -25.48 16.60 7.16
C GLN A 17 -24.33 16.18 6.23
N GLN A 18 -23.20 16.88 6.28
CA GLN A 18 -22.01 16.56 5.50
C GLN A 18 -21.44 15.18 5.85
N ARG A 19 -21.40 14.82 7.14
CA ARG A 19 -20.91 13.52 7.61
C ARG A 19 -21.79 12.37 7.14
N VAL A 20 -23.11 12.51 7.21
CA VAL A 20 -24.06 11.51 6.68
C VAL A 20 -23.89 11.35 5.17
N SER A 21 -23.72 12.45 4.44
CA SER A 21 -23.44 12.41 3.00
C SER A 21 -22.12 11.70 2.68
N ALA A 22 -21.03 12.02 3.40
CA ALA A 22 -19.73 11.41 3.20
C ALA A 22 -19.76 9.90 3.45
N LEU A 23 -20.55 9.44 4.42
CA LEU A 23 -20.81 8.01 4.65
C LEU A 23 -21.42 7.33 3.42
N PHE A 24 -22.40 7.95 2.77
CA PHE A 24 -23.01 7.40 1.56
C PHE A 24 -22.06 7.44 0.35
N LEU A 25 -21.21 8.46 0.22
CA LEU A 25 -20.14 8.47 -0.80
C LEU A 25 -19.17 7.29 -0.62
N ILE A 26 -18.82 6.97 0.62
CA ILE A 26 -17.97 5.81 0.94
C ILE A 26 -18.72 4.52 0.63
N ALA A 27 -20.01 4.43 0.94
CA ALA A 27 -20.80 3.26 0.59
C ALA A 27 -20.88 3.04 -0.92
N LEU A 28 -21.07 4.11 -1.70
CA LEU A 28 -21.02 4.09 -3.17
C LEU A 28 -19.66 3.60 -3.68
N HIS A 29 -18.55 4.16 -3.18
CA HIS A 29 -17.20 3.72 -3.54
C HIS A 29 -16.93 2.26 -3.16
N SER A 30 -17.39 1.87 -1.97
CA SER A 30 -17.10 0.55 -1.42
C SER A 30 -18.00 -0.56 -1.95
N GLN A 31 -19.07 -0.19 -2.67
CA GLN A 31 -20.19 -1.06 -3.02
C GLN A 31 -20.79 -1.71 -1.76
N PHE A 32 -20.89 -0.93 -0.69
CA PHE A 32 -21.45 -1.38 0.57
C PHE A 32 -22.97 -1.24 0.54
N ASP A 33 -23.67 -2.32 0.87
CA ASP A 33 -25.13 -2.33 1.01
C ASP A 33 -25.58 -1.44 2.17
N ILE A 34 -26.21 -0.30 1.86
CA ILE A 34 -26.64 0.67 2.86
C ILE A 34 -27.91 0.26 3.61
N SER A 35 -28.53 -0.87 3.26
CA SER A 35 -29.66 -1.44 4.01
C SER A 35 -29.32 -1.64 5.50
N GLN A 36 -28.06 -2.00 5.78
CA GLN A 36 -27.52 -2.23 7.11
C GLN A 36 -27.41 -0.94 7.93
N ILE A 37 -27.07 0.18 7.28
CA ILE A 37 -26.97 1.50 7.91
C ILE A 37 -28.38 2.08 8.12
N LEU A 38 -29.25 1.91 7.13
CA LEU A 38 -30.61 2.42 7.16
C LEU A 38 -31.57 1.57 8.00
N ASN A 39 -31.15 0.35 8.37
CA ASN A 39 -31.91 -0.64 9.11
C ASN A 39 -33.23 -1.00 8.40
N VAL A 40 -33.12 -1.40 7.14
CA VAL A 40 -34.21 -1.89 6.30
C VAL A 40 -33.87 -3.26 5.72
N ASN A 41 -34.89 -4.06 5.38
CA ASN A 41 -34.71 -5.47 5.00
C ASN A 41 -34.38 -5.69 3.52
N ASP A 42 -34.39 -4.63 2.71
CA ASP A 42 -34.11 -4.73 1.28
C ASP A 42 -32.68 -4.30 1.03
N GLU A 43 -31.96 -5.06 0.21
CA GLU A 43 -30.65 -4.68 -0.29
C GLU A 43 -30.74 -3.35 -1.05
N LEU A 44 -29.83 -2.43 -0.72
CA LEU A 44 -29.74 -1.08 -1.24
C LEU A 44 -28.27 -0.80 -1.62
N ASN A 45 -27.90 -1.15 -2.85
CA ASN A 45 -26.62 -0.79 -3.44
C ASN A 45 -26.78 0.54 -4.19
N ILE A 46 -25.93 1.52 -3.88
CA ILE A 46 -26.01 2.87 -4.47
C ILE A 46 -25.41 2.87 -5.88
N GLU A 47 -26.12 3.46 -6.85
CA GLU A 47 -25.62 3.75 -8.19
C GLU A 47 -25.16 5.22 -8.32
N SER A 48 -25.94 6.14 -7.74
CA SER A 48 -25.59 7.57 -7.73
C SER A 48 -26.21 8.33 -6.56
N ILE A 49 -25.58 9.45 -6.20
CA ILE A 49 -26.01 10.39 -5.16
C ILE A 49 -26.11 11.78 -5.77
N SER A 50 -27.23 12.47 -5.53
CA SER A 50 -27.47 13.84 -6.01
C SER A 50 -27.82 14.75 -4.83
N TYR A 51 -27.26 15.96 -4.84
CA TYR A 51 -27.41 16.96 -3.79
C TYR A 51 -28.29 18.11 -4.26
N GLU A 52 -29.17 18.62 -3.39
CA GLU A 52 -29.98 19.83 -3.66
C GLU A 52 -30.57 19.88 -5.07
N THR A 53 -31.29 18.81 -5.44
CA THR A 53 -31.83 18.65 -6.80
C THR A 53 -33.06 19.53 -7.06
N ALA A 54 -33.58 19.52 -8.29
CA ALA A 54 -34.90 20.12 -8.62
C ALA A 54 -36.10 19.40 -7.96
N LYS A 55 -35.88 18.32 -7.19
CA LYS A 55 -36.90 17.61 -6.42
C LYS A 55 -37.19 18.33 -5.12
N THR A 56 -38.32 18.00 -4.49
CA THR A 56 -38.83 18.74 -3.32
C THR A 56 -38.21 18.32 -1.97
N VAL A 57 -37.40 17.26 -1.97
CA VAL A 57 -36.57 16.84 -0.82
C VAL A 57 -35.14 17.29 -1.10
N ASP A 58 -34.61 18.10 -0.18
CA ASP A 58 -33.47 18.97 -0.48
C ASP A 58 -32.11 18.34 -0.15
N ASP A 59 -32.02 17.52 0.90
CA ASP A 59 -30.70 17.16 1.45
C ASP A 59 -29.95 16.15 0.55
N LEU A 60 -30.52 14.96 0.28
CA LEU A 60 -29.91 13.97 -0.64
C LEU A 60 -30.96 13.14 -1.38
N ASN A 61 -30.67 12.85 -2.65
CA ASN A 61 -31.38 11.84 -3.45
C ASN A 61 -30.41 10.74 -3.87
N ILE A 62 -30.72 9.50 -3.52
CA ILE A 62 -29.88 8.33 -3.80
C ILE A 62 -30.62 7.41 -4.76
N VAL A 63 -30.02 7.13 -5.91
CA VAL A 63 -30.50 6.10 -6.84
C VAL A 63 -29.79 4.80 -6.50
N CYS A 64 -30.56 3.75 -6.27
CA CYS A 64 -30.06 2.41 -6.00
C CYS A 64 -30.38 1.45 -7.14
N GLU A 65 -29.69 0.31 -7.17
CA GLU A 65 -29.94 -0.77 -8.11
C GLU A 65 -31.43 -1.15 -8.19
N GLY A 66 -31.89 -1.48 -9.39
CA GLY A 66 -33.31 -1.70 -9.66
C GLY A 66 -34.14 -0.41 -9.72
N ASN A 67 -33.49 0.74 -9.93
CA ASN A 67 -34.12 2.05 -10.14
C ASN A 67 -34.98 2.52 -8.95
N LYS A 68 -34.58 2.14 -7.73
CA LYS A 68 -35.21 2.60 -6.49
C LYS A 68 -34.60 3.94 -6.10
N ILE A 69 -35.45 4.94 -5.80
CA ILE A 69 -34.98 6.26 -5.37
C ILE A 69 -35.24 6.44 -3.88
N LEU A 70 -34.20 6.84 -3.14
CA LEU A 70 -34.28 7.21 -1.74
C LEU A 70 -34.20 8.73 -1.64
N TYR A 71 -35.26 9.33 -1.12
CA TYR A 71 -35.35 10.76 -0.81
C TYR A 71 -35.02 10.96 0.66
N ILE A 72 -33.93 11.65 0.97
CA ILE A 72 -33.38 11.70 2.33
C ILE A 72 -33.43 13.13 2.85
N GLN A 73 -33.99 13.27 4.06
CA GLN A 73 -33.89 14.47 4.87
C GLN A 73 -33.03 14.19 6.10
N ILE A 74 -32.02 15.02 6.33
CA ILE A 74 -31.02 14.84 7.38
C ILE A 74 -31.17 15.96 8.40
N LYS A 75 -31.53 15.61 9.63
CA LYS A 75 -31.68 16.56 10.74
C LYS A 75 -30.93 16.03 11.96
N ARG A 76 -29.84 16.71 12.35
CA ARG A 76 -29.04 16.35 13.55
C ARG A 76 -29.94 16.11 14.77
N LYS A 77 -30.87 17.02 15.01
CA LYS A 77 -31.90 16.91 16.04
C LYS A 77 -33.25 17.37 15.52
N ILE A 78 -34.29 16.61 15.82
CA ILE A 78 -35.67 16.97 15.46
C ILE A 78 -36.62 16.61 16.61
N ALA A 79 -37.74 17.33 16.69
CA ALA A 79 -38.77 17.06 17.68
C ALA A 79 -40.12 16.99 16.98
N LEU A 80 -40.94 16.03 17.43
CA LEU A 80 -42.32 15.91 16.99
C LEU A 80 -43.11 17.16 17.40
N SER A 81 -43.78 17.79 16.44
CA SER A 81 -44.50 19.04 16.67
C SER A 81 -45.64 19.21 15.67
N GLU A 82 -46.79 19.71 16.16
CA GLU A 82 -47.95 20.12 15.35
C GLU A 82 -47.93 21.62 15.00
N LYS A 83 -46.96 22.36 15.54
CA LYS A 83 -46.85 23.81 15.33
C LYS A 83 -46.58 24.11 13.87
N GLU A 84 -47.33 25.06 13.33
CA GLU A 84 -47.17 25.52 11.95
C GLU A 84 -45.74 26.00 11.68
N GLY A 85 -45.15 25.50 10.60
CA GLY A 85 -43.76 25.83 10.21
C GLY A 85 -42.69 25.18 11.09
N SER A 86 -43.05 24.22 11.96
CA SER A 86 -42.06 23.42 12.68
C SER A 86 -41.24 22.57 11.73
N GLU A 87 -39.99 22.27 12.10
CA GLU A 87 -39.09 21.46 11.27
C GLU A 87 -39.70 20.09 10.92
N PHE A 88 -40.38 19.44 11.87
CA PHE A 88 -41.08 18.18 11.61
C PHE A 88 -42.16 18.31 10.54
N GLN A 89 -43.00 19.34 10.62
CA GLN A 89 -44.00 19.58 9.58
C GLN A 89 -43.36 19.83 8.22
N LYS A 90 -42.27 20.61 8.15
CA LYS A 90 -41.57 20.86 6.88
C LYS A 90 -41.06 19.58 6.24
N VAL A 91 -40.46 18.67 7.03
CA VAL A 91 -40.01 17.36 6.52
C VAL A 91 -41.18 16.56 5.95
N ILE A 92 -42.30 16.49 6.67
CA ILE A 92 -43.49 15.77 6.19
C ILE A 92 -44.07 16.44 4.94
N GLU A 93 -44.13 17.78 4.88
CA GLU A 93 -44.58 18.52 3.69
C GLU A 93 -43.68 18.23 2.47
N GLN A 94 -42.36 18.17 2.65
CA GLN A 94 -41.41 17.84 1.57
C GLN A 94 -41.60 16.41 1.07
N PHE A 95 -41.63 15.43 1.98
CA PHE A 95 -41.90 14.03 1.60
C PHE A 95 -43.24 13.87 0.90
N LEU A 96 -44.27 14.56 1.39
CA LEU A 96 -45.59 14.48 0.83
C LEU A 96 -45.69 15.15 -0.55
N SER A 97 -45.06 16.31 -0.72
CA SER A 97 -44.99 16.99 -2.03
C SER A 97 -44.32 16.09 -3.06
N GLN A 98 -43.25 15.39 -2.67
CA GLN A 98 -42.54 14.46 -3.55
C GLN A 98 -43.39 13.22 -3.87
N TYR A 99 -44.05 12.65 -2.86
CA TYR A 99 -44.97 11.52 -3.01
C TYR A 99 -46.11 11.85 -3.99
N ILE A 100 -46.74 13.02 -3.86
CA ILE A 100 -47.84 13.45 -4.73
C ILE A 100 -47.37 13.63 -6.18
N ALA A 101 -46.15 14.14 -6.37
CA ALA A 101 -45.60 14.43 -7.69
C ALA A 101 -45.24 13.17 -8.50
N GLU A 102 -44.67 12.14 -7.86
CA GLU A 102 -44.15 10.96 -8.58
C GLU A 102 -45.01 9.69 -8.45
N GLN A 103 -45.71 9.51 -7.32
CA GLN A 103 -46.59 8.35 -7.04
C GLN A 103 -45.97 6.96 -7.31
N LYS A 104 -44.64 6.84 -7.31
CA LYS A 104 -43.95 5.55 -7.41
C LYS A 104 -43.91 4.86 -6.05
N ILE A 105 -44.45 3.65 -5.99
CA ILE A 105 -44.50 2.84 -4.76
C ILE A 105 -43.11 2.34 -4.35
N SER A 106 -42.17 2.23 -5.31
CA SER A 106 -40.79 1.80 -5.07
C SER A 106 -39.96 2.80 -4.26
N ASP A 107 -40.36 4.07 -4.28
CA ASP A 107 -39.57 5.15 -3.70
C ASP A 107 -39.72 5.18 -2.19
N ARG A 108 -38.67 5.62 -1.51
CA ARG A 108 -38.61 5.65 -0.05
C ARG A 108 -38.18 7.02 0.44
N PHE A 109 -38.77 7.45 1.54
CA PHE A 109 -38.47 8.70 2.21
C PHE A 109 -37.76 8.41 3.52
N PHE A 110 -36.58 8.95 3.75
CA PHE A 110 -35.80 8.71 4.97
C PHE A 110 -35.60 9.99 5.76
N LEU A 111 -36.04 9.99 7.02
CA LEU A 111 -35.59 10.96 8.00
C LEU A 111 -34.38 10.39 8.76
N ILE A 112 -33.19 10.92 8.47
CA ILE A 112 -31.95 10.56 9.16
C ILE A 112 -31.69 11.53 10.31
N THR A 113 -31.46 11.00 11.49
CA THR A 113 -31.23 11.78 12.71
C THR A 113 -30.31 11.08 13.70
N THR A 114 -29.90 11.76 14.76
CA THR A 114 -28.99 11.20 15.78
C THR A 114 -29.75 10.57 16.95
N SER A 115 -29.01 9.84 17.79
CA SER A 115 -29.48 9.41 19.10
C SER A 115 -29.83 10.56 20.07
N ASP A 116 -29.52 11.83 19.77
CA ASP A 116 -29.94 12.98 20.58
C ASP A 116 -31.37 13.46 20.31
N THR A 117 -32.03 12.91 19.29
CA THR A 117 -33.42 13.24 18.93
C THR A 117 -34.44 12.72 19.95
N SER A 118 -35.61 13.35 20.00
CA SER A 118 -36.66 13.02 20.97
C SER A 118 -37.09 11.55 20.87
N LYS A 119 -37.38 10.93 22.03
CA LYS A 119 -37.87 9.54 22.11
C LYS A 119 -39.10 9.30 21.24
N SER A 120 -39.97 10.30 21.12
CA SER A 120 -41.16 10.24 20.27
C SER A 120 -40.85 10.02 18.78
N ILE A 121 -39.73 10.53 18.28
CA ILE A 121 -39.32 10.31 16.89
C ILE A 121 -38.56 8.97 16.77
N LYS A 122 -37.57 8.74 17.64
CA LYS A 122 -36.68 7.57 17.53
C LYS A 122 -37.37 6.23 17.78
N TYR A 123 -38.32 6.19 18.73
CA TYR A 123 -38.97 4.96 19.17
C TYR A 123 -40.44 4.93 18.75
N ASP A 124 -41.24 5.91 19.19
CA ASP A 124 -42.70 5.85 19.01
C ASP A 124 -43.07 5.97 17.52
N LEU A 125 -42.58 7.00 16.83
CA LEU A 125 -42.89 7.25 15.43
C LEU A 125 -42.31 6.17 14.51
N LYS A 126 -41.07 5.73 14.77
CA LYS A 126 -40.46 4.61 14.05
C LYS A 126 -41.30 3.34 14.18
N LYS A 127 -41.71 2.97 15.40
CA LYS A 127 -42.59 1.82 15.68
C LYS A 127 -43.93 1.94 14.97
N ILE A 128 -44.52 3.14 14.91
CA ILE A 128 -45.78 3.39 14.21
C ILE A 128 -45.62 3.10 12.71
N PHE A 129 -44.59 3.64 12.07
CA PHE A 129 -44.33 3.36 10.65
C PHE A 129 -44.07 1.88 10.39
N ASP A 130 -43.29 1.21 11.24
CA ASP A 130 -43.03 -0.23 11.13
C ASP A 130 -44.30 -1.07 11.31
N SER A 131 -45.17 -0.68 12.26
CA SER A 131 -46.45 -1.35 12.48
C SER A 131 -47.38 -1.25 11.26
N ILE A 132 -47.45 -0.07 10.64
CA ILE A 132 -48.25 0.17 9.42
C ILE A 132 -47.67 -0.63 8.23
N ARG A 133 -46.34 -0.75 8.13
CA ARG A 133 -45.68 -1.58 7.11
C ARG A 133 -46.00 -3.07 7.27
N LEU A 134 -45.95 -3.57 8.50
CA LEU A 134 -46.17 -4.99 8.79
C LEU A 134 -47.65 -5.40 8.70
N ASN A 135 -48.57 -4.52 9.10
CA ASN A 135 -50.00 -4.79 9.05
C ASN A 135 -50.81 -3.51 8.77
N ASP A 136 -51.02 -3.22 7.50
CA ASP A 136 -51.63 -1.97 7.01
C ASP A 136 -53.12 -1.81 7.30
N THR A 137 -53.79 -2.90 7.68
CA THR A 137 -55.22 -2.93 8.02
C THR A 137 -55.44 -3.07 9.53
N GLY A 138 -54.65 -3.92 10.20
CA GLY A 138 -54.79 -4.21 11.63
C GLY A 138 -53.91 -3.38 12.58
N PHE A 139 -53.00 -2.52 12.10
CA PHE A 139 -52.13 -1.74 13.01
C PHE A 139 -52.90 -0.88 14.02
N LYS A 140 -54.14 -0.49 13.71
CA LYS A 140 -55.00 0.30 14.60
C LYS A 140 -55.45 -0.47 15.85
N GLU A 141 -55.41 -1.79 15.80
CA GLU A 141 -55.76 -2.67 16.93
C GLU A 141 -54.55 -2.98 17.82
N ASN A 142 -53.34 -2.60 17.40
CA ASN A 142 -52.14 -2.79 18.21
C ASN A 142 -52.24 -1.98 19.51
N PRO A 143 -51.89 -2.57 20.66
CA PRO A 143 -51.91 -1.84 21.93
C PRO A 143 -50.83 -0.74 21.92
N LEU A 144 -51.27 0.50 21.74
CA LEU A 144 -50.41 1.69 21.84
C LEU A 144 -50.40 2.24 23.26
N ASN A 145 -49.21 2.55 23.77
CA ASN A 145 -49.09 3.27 25.04
C ASN A 145 -49.54 4.75 24.89
N VAL A 146 -49.66 5.49 25.99
CA VAL A 146 -50.15 6.88 25.98
C VAL A 146 -49.30 7.80 25.09
N ASN A 147 -47.98 7.62 25.09
CA ASN A 147 -47.05 8.43 24.29
C ASN A 147 -47.13 8.07 22.80
N GLU A 148 -47.27 6.79 22.47
CA GLU A 148 -47.47 6.30 21.11
C GLU A 148 -48.79 6.79 20.51
N LYS A 149 -49.89 6.75 21.28
CA LYS A 149 -51.18 7.33 20.85
C LYS A 149 -51.06 8.81 20.53
N LYS A 150 -50.39 9.58 21.40
CA LYS A 150 -50.14 11.00 21.18
C LYS A 150 -49.30 11.22 19.92
N THR A 151 -48.23 10.44 19.74
CA THR A 151 -47.36 10.53 18.56
C THR A 151 -48.11 10.23 17.27
N TYR A 152 -48.95 9.19 17.26
CA TYR A 152 -49.80 8.84 16.12
C TYR A 152 -50.78 9.96 15.77
N SER A 153 -51.53 10.48 16.75
CA SER A 153 -52.46 11.59 16.51
C SER A 153 -51.78 12.86 16.02
N THR A 154 -50.56 13.14 16.51
CA THR A 154 -49.76 14.26 16.01
C THR A 154 -49.34 14.06 14.55
N LEU A 155 -48.84 12.86 14.19
CA LEU A 155 -48.49 12.54 12.81
C LEU A 155 -49.69 12.69 11.87
N GLU A 156 -50.85 12.13 12.24
CA GLU A 156 -52.08 12.15 11.44
C GLU A 156 -52.54 13.60 11.17
N ARG A 157 -52.57 14.44 12.21
CA ARG A 157 -52.91 15.87 12.04
C ARG A 157 -51.92 16.63 11.17
N VAL A 158 -50.62 16.37 11.33
CA VAL A 158 -49.58 17.00 10.50
C VAL A 158 -49.72 16.57 9.05
N PHE A 159 -49.95 15.28 8.80
CA PHE A 159 -50.20 14.75 7.46
C PHE A 159 -51.45 15.39 6.84
N ASP A 160 -52.59 15.39 7.54
CA ASP A 160 -53.85 15.92 7.00
C ASP A 160 -53.74 17.40 6.63
N LYS A 161 -53.18 18.21 7.54
CA LYS A 161 -52.93 19.64 7.27
C LYS A 161 -52.01 19.85 6.08
N SER A 162 -50.93 19.07 5.99
CA SER A 162 -49.95 19.17 4.90
C SER A 162 -50.56 18.73 3.56
N TYR A 163 -51.34 17.65 3.58
CA TYR A 163 -52.02 17.10 2.40
C TYR A 163 -53.07 18.08 1.85
N GLU A 164 -53.90 18.63 2.72
CA GLU A 164 -54.91 19.62 2.34
C GLU A 164 -54.27 20.90 1.82
N LYS A 165 -53.18 21.36 2.44
CA LYS A 165 -52.41 22.52 1.98
C LYS A 165 -51.88 22.32 0.55
N LEU A 166 -51.31 21.16 0.26
CA LEU A 166 -50.67 20.82 -1.03
C LEU A 166 -51.68 20.49 -2.14
N THR A 167 -52.71 19.71 -1.83
CA THR A 167 -53.65 19.18 -2.86
C THR A 167 -54.97 19.94 -2.96
N LYS A 168 -55.26 20.83 -1.99
CA LYS A 168 -56.56 21.48 -1.78
C LYS A 168 -57.72 20.52 -1.52
N ASN A 169 -57.44 19.25 -1.24
CA ASN A 169 -58.42 18.21 -0.95
C ASN A 169 -58.14 17.56 0.41
N LYS A 170 -59.18 17.02 1.06
CA LYS A 170 -59.02 16.22 2.27
C LYS A 170 -58.29 14.91 1.96
N SER A 171 -57.41 14.51 2.88
CA SER A 171 -56.71 13.23 2.78
C SER A 171 -57.68 12.06 2.99
N SER A 172 -57.28 10.86 2.56
CA SER A 172 -57.98 9.61 2.90
C SER A 172 -57.08 8.75 3.77
N ASN A 173 -57.67 7.89 4.61
CA ASN A 173 -56.90 6.93 5.41
C ASN A 173 -56.04 6.00 4.53
N LYS A 174 -56.47 5.71 3.30
CA LYS A 174 -55.67 4.94 2.34
C LYS A 174 -54.40 5.68 1.93
N ASN A 175 -54.51 6.99 1.64
CA ASN A 175 -53.34 7.81 1.28
C ASN A 175 -52.37 7.95 2.44
N PHE A 176 -52.88 8.13 3.66
CA PHE A 176 -52.07 8.16 4.87
C PHE A 176 -51.26 6.87 5.05
N VAL A 177 -51.92 5.71 4.93
CA VAL A 177 -51.28 4.40 5.09
C VAL A 177 -50.21 4.17 4.01
N ILE A 178 -50.51 4.44 2.74
CA ILE A 178 -49.54 4.26 1.64
C ILE A 178 -48.31 5.15 1.86
N PHE A 179 -48.53 6.43 2.18
CA PHE A 179 -47.44 7.36 2.49
C PHE A 179 -46.59 6.84 3.66
N CYS A 180 -47.21 6.43 4.77
CA CYS A 180 -46.52 5.92 5.95
C CYS A 180 -45.69 4.66 5.64
N LYS A 181 -46.12 3.80 4.72
CA LYS A 181 -45.33 2.63 4.31
C LYS A 181 -43.98 3.01 3.69
N GLN A 182 -43.92 4.14 2.99
CA GLN A 182 -42.73 4.61 2.29
C GLN A 182 -41.80 5.48 3.16
N VAL A 183 -42.23 5.88 4.36
CA VAL A 183 -41.45 6.77 5.24
C VAL A 183 -40.70 5.99 6.32
N PHE A 184 -39.39 6.16 6.37
CA PHE A 184 -38.47 5.48 7.28
C PHE A 184 -37.74 6.48 8.18
N ILE A 185 -37.35 6.02 9.36
CA ILE A 185 -36.52 6.78 10.31
C ILE A 185 -35.28 5.97 10.59
N SER A 186 -34.12 6.55 10.30
CA SER A 186 -32.81 5.93 10.54
C SER A 186 -32.02 6.77 11.54
N ILE A 187 -31.44 6.10 12.53
CA ILE A 187 -30.61 6.73 13.56
C ILE A 187 -29.15 6.48 13.18
N ILE A 188 -28.41 7.54 12.85
CA ILE A 188 -27.03 7.46 12.39
C ILE A 188 -26.16 8.36 13.27
N ASP A 189 -25.30 7.75 14.07
CA ASP A 189 -24.38 8.44 14.97
C ASP A 189 -22.98 8.47 14.31
N VAL A 190 -22.77 9.49 13.47
CA VAL A 190 -21.59 9.68 12.61
C VAL A 190 -20.74 10.91 12.98
N GLU A 191 -21.02 11.50 14.15
CA GLU A 191 -20.18 12.56 14.71
C GLU A 191 -18.82 11.99 15.17
N ALA A 192 -17.88 12.88 15.53
CA ALA A 192 -16.51 12.53 15.87
C ALA A 192 -16.44 11.38 16.91
N ASP A 193 -15.64 10.37 16.61
CA ASP A 193 -15.36 9.15 17.40
C ASP A 193 -16.54 8.20 17.61
N MET A 194 -17.69 8.46 16.97
CA MET A 194 -18.87 7.60 17.03
C MET A 194 -18.74 6.37 16.11
N THR A 195 -19.54 5.35 16.40
CA THR A 195 -19.46 4.03 15.76
C THR A 195 -19.60 4.09 14.24
N THR A 196 -20.48 4.94 13.69
CA THR A 196 -20.69 4.99 12.24
C THR A 196 -19.54 5.70 11.52
N GLU A 197 -18.87 6.67 12.15
CA GLU A 197 -17.65 7.27 11.60
C GLU A 197 -16.52 6.23 11.52
N LYS A 198 -16.37 5.40 12.57
CA LYS A 198 -15.40 4.30 12.58
C LYS A 198 -15.67 3.29 11.46
N ILE A 199 -16.94 2.95 11.21
CA ILE A 199 -17.34 2.09 10.07
C ILE A 199 -16.94 2.72 8.74
N ALA A 200 -17.19 4.01 8.54
CA ALA A 200 -16.81 4.73 7.33
C ALA A 200 -15.28 4.68 7.09
N VAL A 201 -14.48 4.92 8.13
CA VAL A 201 -13.02 4.83 8.08
C VAL A 201 -12.56 3.38 7.80
N MET A 202 -13.22 2.38 8.36
CA MET A 202 -12.94 0.96 8.08
C MET A 202 -13.26 0.57 6.64
N LEU A 203 -14.34 1.09 6.05
CA LEU A 203 -14.68 0.85 4.63
C LEU A 203 -13.65 1.48 3.69
N LEU A 204 -13.12 2.66 4.03
CA LEU A 204 -11.99 3.25 3.31
C LEU A 204 -10.74 2.38 3.45
N HIS A 205 -10.45 1.86 4.64
CA HIS A 205 -9.33 0.95 4.86
C HIS A 205 -9.47 -0.34 4.03
N SER A 206 -10.66 -0.94 3.95
CA SER A 206 -10.89 -2.17 3.18
C SER A 206 -10.71 -1.96 1.67
N LYS A 207 -10.94 -0.73 1.17
CA LYS A 207 -10.62 -0.32 -0.21
C LYS A 207 -9.20 0.19 -0.38
N ARG A 208 -8.31 -0.11 0.59
CA ARG A 208 -6.89 0.25 0.58
C ARG A 208 -6.69 1.76 0.41
N ILE A 209 -7.45 2.60 1.09
CA ILE A 209 -7.25 4.06 1.04
C ILE A 209 -6.17 4.48 2.05
N ASN A 210 -5.20 5.28 1.61
CA ASN A 210 -4.11 5.83 2.39
C ASN A 210 -4.65 6.94 3.29
N MET A 211 -4.20 7.00 4.54
CA MET A 211 -4.66 7.97 5.54
C MET A 211 -6.21 8.06 5.58
N PRO A 212 -6.93 6.96 5.85
CA PRO A 212 -8.38 6.89 5.69
C PRO A 212 -9.13 7.92 6.56
N SER A 213 -8.61 8.26 7.75
CA SER A 213 -9.16 9.33 8.60
C SER A 213 -9.03 10.72 7.99
N LEU A 214 -7.99 10.98 7.18
CA LEU A 214 -7.82 12.25 6.46
C LEU A 214 -8.75 12.30 5.24
N VAL A 215 -8.88 11.18 4.52
CA VAL A 215 -9.78 11.07 3.36
C VAL A 215 -11.24 11.21 3.80
N TRP A 216 -11.61 10.64 4.94
CA TRP A 216 -12.91 10.89 5.57
C TRP A 216 -13.17 12.38 5.77
N LYS A 217 -12.24 13.10 6.42
CA LYS A 217 -12.36 14.56 6.63
C LYS A 217 -12.45 15.33 5.30
N TYR A 218 -11.70 14.90 4.29
CA TYR A 218 -11.77 15.46 2.95
C TYR A 218 -13.16 15.26 2.33
N LEU A 219 -13.73 14.05 2.38
CA LEU A 219 -15.07 13.77 1.85
C LEU A 219 -16.16 14.55 2.58
N VAL A 220 -16.09 14.67 3.91
CA VAL A 220 -16.99 15.54 4.69
C VAL A 220 -16.92 16.98 4.18
N SER A 221 -15.71 17.50 3.94
CA SER A 221 -15.54 18.83 3.37
C SER A 221 -16.07 18.94 1.93
N GLN A 222 -15.92 17.90 1.11
CA GLN A 222 -16.41 17.90 -0.27
C GLN A 222 -17.94 17.82 -0.35
N SER A 223 -18.58 17.12 0.59
CA SER A 223 -20.04 17.07 0.69
C SER A 223 -20.68 18.46 0.79
N LEU A 224 -20.02 19.42 1.46
CA LEU A 224 -20.46 20.82 1.47
C LEU A 224 -20.39 21.45 0.09
N TYR A 225 -19.30 21.21 -0.63
CA TYR A 225 -19.11 21.71 -1.99
C TYR A 225 -20.16 21.13 -2.95
N TYR A 226 -20.43 19.82 -2.87
CA TYR A 226 -21.44 19.17 -3.70
C TYR A 226 -22.86 19.67 -3.42
N ALA A 227 -23.20 19.89 -2.14
CA ALA A 227 -24.48 20.50 -1.76
C ALA A 227 -24.63 21.92 -2.32
N THR A 228 -23.64 22.79 -2.06
CA THR A 228 -23.67 24.20 -2.48
C THR A 228 -23.80 24.37 -4.00
N ASN A 229 -23.17 23.46 -4.76
CA ASN A 229 -23.17 23.51 -6.23
C ASN A 229 -24.22 22.59 -6.88
N ARG A 230 -25.07 21.93 -6.09
CA ARG A 230 -26.14 21.03 -6.57
C ARG A 230 -25.65 19.94 -7.51
N LEU A 231 -24.53 19.31 -7.14
CA LEU A 231 -23.85 18.31 -7.96
C LEU A 231 -24.39 16.89 -7.72
N SER A 232 -23.97 15.96 -8.57
CA SER A 232 -24.22 14.53 -8.39
C SER A 232 -22.95 13.72 -8.66
N LEU A 233 -22.86 12.55 -8.04
CA LEU A 233 -21.76 11.60 -8.21
C LEU A 233 -22.30 10.20 -8.44
N ASN A 234 -21.70 9.48 -9.37
CA ASN A 234 -21.86 8.05 -9.58
C ASN A 234 -20.58 7.31 -9.15
N SER A 235 -20.56 5.98 -9.31
CA SER A 235 -19.42 5.13 -8.97
C SER A 235 -18.11 5.64 -9.61
N ASP A 236 -18.11 5.90 -10.93
CA ASP A 236 -16.92 6.37 -11.64
C ASP A 236 -16.39 7.69 -11.07
N GLY A 237 -17.28 8.66 -10.85
CA GLY A 237 -16.90 9.97 -10.30
C GLY A 237 -16.26 9.87 -8.92
N ILE A 238 -16.82 9.06 -8.01
CA ILE A 238 -16.21 8.90 -6.67
C ILE A 238 -14.93 8.06 -6.73
N ASN A 239 -14.84 7.08 -7.63
CA ASN A 239 -13.63 6.28 -7.85
C ASN A 239 -12.48 7.14 -8.36
N ASP A 240 -12.71 8.04 -9.31
CA ASP A 240 -11.70 8.97 -9.81
C ASP A 240 -11.20 9.95 -8.73
N ILE A 241 -12.12 10.41 -7.86
CA ILE A 241 -11.75 11.25 -6.72
C ILE A 241 -10.87 10.46 -5.75
N LEU A 242 -11.24 9.21 -5.43
CA LEU A 242 -10.57 8.41 -4.42
C LEU A 242 -9.34 7.64 -4.92
N ALA A 243 -9.18 7.46 -6.22
CA ALA A 243 -8.04 6.78 -6.84
C ALA A 243 -6.70 7.43 -6.46
N ARG A 244 -6.67 8.76 -6.26
CA ARG A 244 -5.49 9.51 -5.82
C ARG A 244 -5.07 9.20 -4.37
N PHE A 245 -6.00 8.66 -3.57
CA PHE A 245 -5.79 8.32 -2.18
C PHE A 245 -5.67 6.82 -1.96
N GLN A 246 -5.91 5.96 -2.96
CA GLN A 246 -5.69 4.53 -2.80
C GLN A 246 -4.20 4.25 -2.57
N ILE A 247 -3.89 3.50 -1.51
CA ILE A 247 -2.71 2.66 -1.36
C ILE A 247 -2.75 1.67 -2.55
N LYS A 248 -2.30 2.16 -3.69
CA LYS A 248 -1.59 1.32 -4.63
C LYS A 248 -0.36 0.88 -3.84
N SER A 249 -0.40 -0.29 -3.20
CA SER A 249 0.85 -1.00 -2.96
C SER A 249 1.41 -1.14 -4.37
N PRO A 250 2.44 -0.38 -4.75
CA PRO A 250 2.89 -0.44 -6.12
C PRO A 250 3.37 -1.87 -6.28
N THR A 251 2.92 -2.55 -7.32
CA THR A 251 3.52 -3.83 -7.69
C THR A 251 5.03 -3.65 -7.73
N GLN A 252 5.81 -4.72 -7.51
CA GLN A 252 7.27 -4.66 -7.60
C GLN A 252 7.73 -3.90 -8.86
N LYS A 253 7.02 -4.11 -9.97
CA LYS A 253 7.19 -3.44 -11.25
C LYS A 253 6.85 -1.93 -11.21
N GLU A 254 5.83 -1.49 -10.49
CA GLU A 254 5.44 -0.08 -10.39
C GLU A 254 6.35 0.74 -9.47
N VAL A 255 6.89 0.16 -8.38
CA VAL A 255 7.94 0.81 -7.56
C VAL A 255 9.20 0.99 -8.40
N GLU A 256 9.59 -0.07 -9.11
CA GLU A 256 10.70 -0.06 -10.06
C GLU A 256 10.51 1.01 -11.13
N ILE A 257 9.33 1.07 -11.76
CA ILE A 257 9.00 2.10 -12.75
C ILE A 257 9.11 3.50 -12.14
N GLN A 258 8.49 3.78 -10.99
CA GLN A 258 8.50 5.12 -10.39
C GLN A 258 9.92 5.59 -10.01
N PHE A 259 10.75 4.70 -9.45
CA PHE A 259 12.15 5.03 -9.13
C PHE A 259 12.99 5.25 -10.39
N ASN A 260 12.80 4.41 -11.41
CA ASN A 260 13.46 4.59 -12.70
C ASN A 260 12.99 5.88 -13.41
N GLU A 261 11.71 6.23 -13.36
CA GLU A 261 11.17 7.50 -13.89
C GLU A 261 11.73 8.73 -13.17
N LEU A 262 11.98 8.65 -11.86
CA LEU A 262 12.60 9.74 -11.09
C LEU A 262 14.09 9.95 -11.46
N LEU A 263 14.80 8.88 -11.82
CA LEU A 263 16.22 8.92 -12.21
C LEU A 263 16.45 9.10 -13.72
N LYS A 264 15.43 8.84 -14.56
CA LYS A 264 15.48 9.06 -16.01
C LYS A 264 15.95 10.48 -16.38
N PRO A 265 15.40 11.58 -15.83
CA PRO A 265 15.84 12.95 -16.16
C PRO A 265 17.29 13.25 -15.74
N VAL A 266 17.76 12.54 -14.72
CA VAL A 266 19.09 12.72 -14.11
C VAL A 266 20.16 11.97 -14.91
N ILE A 267 19.82 10.78 -15.43
CA ILE A 267 20.71 9.90 -16.21
C ILE A 267 20.73 10.28 -17.70
N LEU A 268 19.63 10.83 -18.22
CA LEU A 268 19.35 10.92 -19.64
C LEU A 268 19.19 12.37 -20.11
N ASN A 269 20.29 13.01 -20.54
CA ASN A 269 20.19 14.11 -21.51
C ASN A 269 20.09 13.51 -22.94
N VAL A 270 19.05 12.71 -23.19
CA VAL A 270 18.95 11.76 -24.33
C VAL A 270 18.38 12.38 -25.61
N SER A 271 18.27 13.69 -25.70
CA SER A 271 17.86 14.37 -26.94
C SER A 271 18.82 14.15 -28.13
N GLU A 272 20.03 13.60 -27.90
CA GLU A 272 21.11 13.52 -28.89
C GLU A 272 21.63 12.09 -29.16
N LEU A 273 20.76 11.07 -29.23
CA LEU A 273 21.21 9.75 -29.70
C LEU A 273 21.65 9.81 -31.17
N SER A 274 22.90 9.40 -31.44
CA SER A 274 23.42 9.14 -32.79
C SER A 274 23.09 7.70 -33.20
N THR A 275 22.37 7.57 -34.31
CA THR A 275 21.81 6.30 -34.77
C THR A 275 22.19 5.96 -36.20
N GLY A 276 22.62 6.94 -37.00
CA GLY A 276 22.92 6.75 -38.42
C GLY A 276 24.28 6.11 -38.70
N LYS A 277 25.19 6.08 -37.71
CA LYS A 277 26.56 5.57 -37.85
C LYS A 277 26.79 4.28 -37.07
N ASP A 278 27.70 3.46 -37.56
CA ASP A 278 28.33 2.38 -36.81
C ASP A 278 29.84 2.54 -36.84
N VAL A 279 30.45 2.48 -35.65
CA VAL A 279 31.86 2.72 -35.45
C VAL A 279 32.47 1.53 -34.72
N PHE A 280 33.56 0.97 -35.24
CA PHE A 280 34.18 -0.24 -34.68
C PHE A 280 35.67 -0.04 -34.42
N ILE A 281 36.17 -0.67 -33.37
CA ILE A 281 37.56 -1.13 -33.29
C ILE A 281 37.55 -2.63 -33.55
N VAL A 282 38.28 -3.10 -34.56
CA VAL A 282 38.39 -4.51 -34.91
C VAL A 282 39.85 -4.95 -34.95
N GLU A 283 40.09 -6.26 -34.82
CA GLU A 283 41.38 -6.84 -35.21
C GLU A 283 41.67 -6.52 -36.69
N SER A 284 42.88 -6.04 -36.98
CA SER A 284 43.21 -5.57 -38.32
C SER A 284 43.12 -6.70 -39.35
N PHE A 285 42.38 -6.44 -40.43
CA PHE A 285 42.39 -7.24 -41.66
C PHE A 285 43.36 -6.68 -42.72
N VAL A 286 44.20 -5.72 -42.33
CA VAL A 286 45.27 -5.11 -43.13
C VAL A 286 46.62 -5.57 -42.57
N GLU A 287 47.46 -6.10 -43.45
CA GLU A 287 48.75 -6.68 -43.09
C GLU A 287 49.69 -5.66 -42.42
N GLY A 288 50.39 -6.08 -41.37
CA GLY A 288 51.37 -5.26 -40.65
C GLY A 288 50.79 -4.24 -39.66
N LEU A 289 49.48 -4.26 -39.43
CA LEU A 289 48.76 -3.43 -38.46
C LEU A 289 48.08 -4.31 -37.40
N ASP A 290 47.92 -3.77 -36.19
CA ASP A 290 47.30 -4.50 -35.07
C ASP A 290 45.76 -4.35 -35.09
N TYR A 291 45.26 -3.14 -35.32
CA TYR A 291 43.82 -2.83 -35.27
C TYR A 291 43.37 -1.98 -36.47
N ALA A 292 42.08 -2.07 -36.79
CA ALA A 292 41.41 -1.16 -37.70
C ALA A 292 40.23 -0.47 -37.00
N ILE A 293 40.13 0.84 -37.17
CA ILE A 293 38.96 1.64 -36.83
C ILE A 293 38.13 1.79 -38.10
N VAL A 294 36.84 1.46 -38.03
CA VAL A 294 35.96 1.51 -39.20
C VAL A 294 34.72 2.33 -38.87
N GLU A 295 34.43 3.35 -39.67
CA GLU A 295 33.21 4.17 -39.58
C GLU A 295 32.33 3.93 -40.82
N LEU A 296 31.10 3.48 -40.59
CA LEU A 296 30.15 3.09 -41.64
C LEU A 296 28.79 3.75 -41.45
N PHE A 297 28.10 4.01 -42.57
CA PHE A 297 26.66 4.24 -42.55
C PHE A 297 25.96 2.97 -42.05
N ARG A 298 25.07 3.12 -41.09
CA ARG A 298 24.34 1.99 -40.49
C ARG A 298 23.25 1.45 -41.42
N PHE A 299 22.57 2.34 -42.15
CA PHE A 299 21.44 2.00 -43.01
C PHE A 299 21.75 2.22 -44.49
N ASP A 300 21.11 1.43 -45.34
CA ASP A 300 21.06 1.68 -46.79
C ASP A 300 19.90 2.64 -47.15
N SER A 301 19.71 2.89 -48.44
CA SER A 301 18.65 3.77 -48.94
C SER A 301 17.23 3.24 -48.68
N ASN A 302 17.07 1.95 -48.40
CA ASN A 302 15.79 1.31 -48.11
C ASN A 302 15.52 1.24 -46.59
N GLY A 303 16.49 1.65 -45.77
CA GLY A 303 16.41 1.59 -44.32
C GLY A 303 16.82 0.25 -43.72
N GLU A 304 17.43 -0.64 -44.49
CA GLU A 304 17.97 -1.91 -43.98
C GLU A 304 19.37 -1.70 -43.39
N LYS A 305 19.70 -2.47 -42.34
CA LYS A 305 21.03 -2.42 -41.72
C LYS A 305 22.07 -2.98 -42.71
N ARG A 306 23.09 -2.18 -43.01
CA ARG A 306 24.16 -2.55 -43.96
C ARG A 306 25.11 -3.60 -43.42
N VAL A 307 25.31 -3.59 -42.11
CA VAL A 307 26.30 -4.42 -41.43
C VAL A 307 25.61 -5.63 -40.81
N LYS A 308 26.24 -6.80 -40.97
CA LYS A 308 25.79 -8.07 -40.38
C LYS A 308 26.82 -8.55 -39.35
N PHE A 309 26.31 -9.22 -38.32
CA PHE A 309 27.11 -9.75 -37.22
C PHE A 309 26.96 -11.26 -37.11
N GLU A 310 28.03 -11.92 -36.70
CA GLU A 310 28.07 -13.36 -36.40
C GLU A 310 28.99 -13.57 -35.20
N ASP A 311 28.43 -13.99 -34.07
CA ASP A 311 29.12 -14.04 -32.77
C ASP A 311 29.82 -12.70 -32.45
N ASP A 312 31.12 -12.68 -32.19
CA ASP A 312 31.90 -11.46 -31.93
C ASP A 312 32.49 -10.82 -33.20
N TYR A 313 31.98 -11.17 -34.39
CA TYR A 313 32.54 -10.72 -35.67
C TYR A 313 31.59 -9.81 -36.45
N VAL A 314 32.19 -8.89 -37.20
CA VAL A 314 31.53 -8.05 -38.20
C VAL A 314 31.86 -8.51 -39.62
N LEU A 315 30.85 -8.58 -40.47
CA LEU A 315 31.00 -8.92 -41.90
C LEU A 315 31.09 -7.64 -42.74
N LEU A 316 32.28 -7.42 -43.32
CA LEU A 316 32.62 -6.25 -44.14
C LEU A 316 32.88 -6.70 -45.58
N GLY A 317 31.80 -6.93 -46.33
CA GLY A 317 31.90 -7.48 -47.69
C GLY A 317 32.38 -8.93 -47.67
N ASP A 318 33.54 -9.20 -48.25
CA ASP A 318 34.21 -10.50 -48.27
C ASP A 318 35.10 -10.75 -47.03
N LYS A 319 35.26 -9.75 -46.16
CA LYS A 319 36.09 -9.85 -44.96
C LYS A 319 35.26 -10.07 -43.70
N LYS A 320 35.80 -10.89 -42.78
CA LYS A 320 35.28 -11.12 -41.43
C LYS A 320 36.31 -10.62 -40.43
N ALA A 321 35.95 -9.69 -39.57
CA ALA A 321 36.87 -9.09 -38.60
C ALA A 321 36.30 -9.21 -37.19
N LYS A 322 37.15 -9.57 -36.21
CA LYS A 322 36.74 -9.71 -34.82
C LYS A 322 36.57 -8.34 -34.19
N VAL A 323 35.39 -8.08 -33.63
CA VAL A 323 35.07 -6.81 -32.98
C VAL A 323 35.71 -6.80 -31.59
N ILE A 324 36.46 -5.74 -31.32
CA ILE A 324 36.97 -5.45 -29.97
C ILE A 324 35.89 -4.68 -29.21
N ARG A 325 35.41 -3.58 -29.82
CA ARG A 325 34.33 -2.71 -29.29
C ARG A 325 33.58 -2.00 -30.42
N ARG A 326 32.32 -1.66 -30.18
CA ARG A 326 31.43 -0.93 -31.09
C ARG A 326 30.85 0.33 -30.44
N PHE A 327 30.72 1.40 -31.21
CA PHE A 327 30.30 2.73 -30.76
C PHE A 327 29.31 3.37 -31.73
N SER A 328 28.56 4.34 -31.22
CA SER A 328 27.69 5.19 -32.03
C SER A 328 28.43 6.31 -32.77
N THR A 329 29.56 6.77 -32.22
CA THR A 329 30.28 7.96 -32.71
C THR A 329 31.79 7.79 -32.59
N MET A 330 32.52 8.54 -33.42
CA MET A 330 33.99 8.63 -33.34
C MET A 330 34.48 9.19 -32.00
N VAL A 331 33.80 10.23 -31.51
CA VAL A 331 34.09 10.86 -30.21
C VAL A 331 33.98 9.86 -29.06
N GLY A 332 32.96 9.00 -29.09
CA GLY A 332 32.77 7.96 -28.09
C GLY A 332 33.92 6.95 -28.06
N LEU A 333 34.38 6.52 -29.24
CA LEU A 333 35.52 5.63 -29.39
C LEU A 333 36.82 6.28 -28.91
N GLN A 334 37.08 7.53 -29.30
CA GLN A 334 38.28 8.24 -28.91
C GLN A 334 38.40 8.33 -27.39
N ARG A 335 37.32 8.73 -26.70
CA ARG A 335 37.27 8.76 -25.23
C ARG A 335 37.55 7.38 -24.62
N TYR A 336 36.99 6.31 -25.17
CA TYR A 336 37.26 4.96 -24.69
C TYR A 336 38.74 4.58 -24.83
N MET A 337 39.36 4.89 -25.97
CA MET A 337 40.79 4.63 -26.18
C MET A 337 41.67 5.45 -25.24
N GLU A 338 41.30 6.69 -24.94
CA GLU A 338 41.98 7.56 -23.97
C GLU A 338 41.92 7.00 -22.54
N GLU A 339 40.79 6.44 -22.14
CA GLU A 339 40.63 5.77 -20.84
C GLU A 339 41.39 4.42 -20.77
N ASN A 340 41.66 3.81 -21.92
CA ASN A 340 42.26 2.48 -22.06
C ASN A 340 43.64 2.50 -22.75
N GLN A 341 44.38 3.60 -22.64
CA GLN A 341 45.62 3.84 -23.39
C GLN A 341 46.67 2.72 -23.27
N GLU A 342 46.77 2.08 -22.10
CA GLU A 342 47.74 1.01 -21.86
C GLU A 342 47.56 -0.19 -22.81
N TYR A 343 46.34 -0.50 -23.26
CA TYR A 343 46.08 -1.59 -24.21
C TYR A 343 46.46 -1.26 -25.66
N TYR A 344 46.46 0.03 -26.01
CA TYR A 344 46.69 0.50 -27.38
C TYR A 344 48.07 1.13 -27.58
N LYS A 345 48.86 1.25 -26.51
CA LYS A 345 50.22 1.79 -26.54
C LYS A 345 51.11 0.99 -27.48
N ASN A 346 51.80 1.69 -28.37
CA ASN A 346 52.68 1.11 -29.41
C ASN A 346 52.00 0.21 -30.46
N LYS A 347 50.67 0.21 -30.53
CA LYS A 347 49.90 -0.53 -31.53
C LYS A 347 49.73 0.29 -32.80
N LYS A 348 49.79 -0.36 -33.96
CA LYS A 348 49.57 0.28 -35.25
C LYS A 348 48.09 0.17 -35.63
N VAL A 349 47.45 1.32 -35.80
CA VAL A 349 46.01 1.42 -36.09
C VAL A 349 45.80 2.12 -37.43
N VAL A 350 44.91 1.58 -38.26
CA VAL A 350 44.40 2.28 -39.46
C VAL A 350 42.98 2.77 -39.19
N VAL A 351 42.64 3.95 -39.72
CA VAL A 351 41.30 4.52 -39.65
C VAL A 351 40.69 4.50 -41.06
N LEU A 352 39.51 3.89 -41.18
CA LEU A 352 38.75 3.76 -42.42
C LEU A 352 37.41 4.49 -42.27
N GLU A 353 37.36 5.72 -42.77
CA GLU A 353 36.19 6.60 -42.70
C GLU A 353 35.35 6.53 -43.99
N SER A 354 34.03 6.61 -43.83
CA SER A 354 33.12 6.73 -44.96
C SER A 354 33.01 8.20 -45.38
N ARG A 355 32.98 8.46 -46.70
CA ARG A 355 32.79 9.81 -47.24
C ARG A 355 31.36 10.29 -46.98
N ASP A 356 31.22 11.60 -46.75
CA ASP A 356 29.92 12.30 -46.60
C ASP A 356 29.03 11.79 -45.46
N ILE A 357 29.63 11.19 -44.43
CA ILE A 357 28.89 10.56 -43.33
C ILE A 357 28.43 11.55 -42.25
N ASP A 358 28.90 12.80 -42.28
CA ASP A 358 28.63 13.79 -41.22
C ASP A 358 27.16 14.21 -41.11
N THR A 359 26.40 14.18 -42.21
CA THR A 359 24.98 14.55 -42.25
C THR A 359 24.03 13.35 -42.11
N VAL A 360 24.55 12.14 -41.87
CA VAL A 360 23.74 10.91 -41.83
C VAL A 360 22.63 10.94 -40.77
N GLU A 361 22.83 11.65 -39.66
CA GLU A 361 21.84 11.78 -38.58
C GLU A 361 20.62 12.61 -39.00
N GLU A 362 20.73 13.42 -40.05
CA GLU A 362 19.63 14.22 -40.58
C GLU A 362 18.70 13.41 -41.50
N THR A 363 19.12 12.21 -41.91
CA THR A 363 18.33 11.34 -42.80
C THR A 363 17.05 10.86 -42.13
N GLU A 364 15.98 10.68 -42.94
CA GLU A 364 14.68 10.23 -42.43
C GLU A 364 14.77 8.87 -41.73
N VAL A 365 15.59 7.96 -42.24
CA VAL A 365 15.81 6.63 -41.66
C VAL A 365 16.44 6.74 -40.27
N ALA A 366 17.52 7.52 -40.12
CA ALA A 366 18.16 7.73 -38.82
C ALA A 366 17.18 8.38 -37.82
N ARG A 367 16.40 9.38 -38.25
CA ARG A 367 15.38 10.01 -37.40
C ARG A 367 14.30 9.03 -36.92
N LYS A 368 13.75 8.21 -37.80
CA LYS A 368 12.75 7.18 -37.42
C LYS A 368 13.36 6.12 -36.51
N TYR A 369 14.61 5.72 -36.77
CA TYR A 369 15.29 4.75 -35.92
C TYR A 369 15.59 5.31 -34.53
N LYS A 370 15.89 6.61 -34.43
CA LYS A 370 16.00 7.32 -33.17
C LYS A 370 14.69 7.31 -32.37
N GLU A 371 13.54 7.52 -33.02
CA GLU A 371 12.22 7.37 -32.38
C GLU A 371 12.02 5.95 -31.85
N TYR A 372 12.39 4.92 -32.61
CA TYR A 372 12.36 3.52 -32.16
C TYR A 372 13.26 3.27 -30.94
N CYS A 373 14.48 3.85 -30.92
CA CYS A 373 15.36 3.78 -29.75
C CYS A 373 14.73 4.44 -28.52
N HIS A 374 14.06 5.59 -28.70
CA HIS A 374 13.30 6.23 -27.61
C HIS A 374 12.15 5.37 -27.11
N GLU A 375 11.44 4.66 -27.99
CA GLU A 375 10.41 3.70 -27.57
C GLU A 375 10.98 2.54 -26.75
N LEU A 376 12.11 1.96 -27.18
CA LEU A 376 12.79 0.91 -26.42
C LEU A 376 13.23 1.42 -25.05
N LEU A 377 13.72 2.65 -24.97
CA LEU A 377 14.13 3.29 -23.73
C LEU A 377 12.94 3.54 -22.80
N ASN A 378 11.82 4.01 -23.34
CA ASN A 378 10.59 4.21 -22.58
C ASN A 378 10.02 2.88 -22.06
N LYS A 379 10.17 1.80 -22.83
CA LYS A 379 9.79 0.43 -22.42
C LYS A 379 10.75 -0.17 -21.39
N ASN A 380 11.99 0.31 -21.27
CA ASN A 380 12.94 -0.18 -20.27
C ASN A 380 12.58 0.37 -18.88
N THR A 381 11.97 -0.50 -18.08
CA THR A 381 11.51 -0.21 -16.72
C THR A 381 12.58 -0.38 -15.64
N THR A 382 13.80 -0.82 -15.99
CA THR A 382 14.91 -1.11 -15.05
C THR A 382 16.21 -0.42 -15.49
N LEU A 383 16.12 0.85 -15.86
CA LEU A 383 17.21 1.61 -16.47
C LEU A 383 18.49 1.64 -15.63
N ILE A 384 18.36 1.69 -14.30
CA ILE A 384 19.48 1.73 -13.35
C ILE A 384 20.17 0.39 -13.14
N ASN A 385 19.67 -0.68 -13.75
CA ASN A 385 20.26 -2.02 -13.65
C ASN A 385 20.93 -2.37 -14.98
N CYS A 386 21.98 -3.17 -14.91
CA CYS A 386 22.67 -3.68 -16.06
C CYS A 386 21.72 -4.59 -16.85
N ILE A 387 21.54 -4.33 -18.15
CA ILE A 387 20.67 -5.16 -18.99
C ILE A 387 21.16 -6.61 -19.15
N HIS A 388 22.47 -6.85 -18.95
CA HIS A 388 23.07 -8.19 -19.03
C HIS A 388 23.04 -8.94 -17.69
N SER A 389 23.48 -8.30 -16.60
CA SER A 389 23.63 -8.97 -15.29
C SER A 389 22.48 -8.71 -14.30
N GLY A 390 21.63 -7.71 -14.54
CA GLY A 390 20.57 -7.29 -13.62
C GLY A 390 21.06 -6.57 -12.35
N LYS A 391 22.37 -6.46 -12.11
CA LYS A 391 22.97 -5.73 -10.99
C LYS A 391 22.89 -4.22 -11.17
N SER A 392 22.92 -3.44 -10.09
CA SER A 392 22.83 -1.97 -10.15
C SER A 392 24.03 -1.33 -10.86
N CYS A 393 23.75 -0.26 -11.61
CA CYS A 393 24.71 0.58 -12.33
C CYS A 393 24.97 1.93 -11.64
N LEU A 394 24.41 2.18 -10.44
CA LEU A 394 24.51 3.49 -9.76
C LEU A 394 25.87 3.77 -9.12
N SER A 395 26.65 2.73 -8.87
CA SER A 395 27.92 2.78 -8.12
C SER A 395 29.12 2.23 -8.93
N ALA A 396 28.91 1.86 -10.19
CA ALA A 396 29.93 1.27 -11.07
C ALA A 396 30.18 2.13 -12.32
N SER A 397 31.37 2.00 -12.90
CA SER A 397 31.62 2.49 -14.26
C SER A 397 30.68 1.80 -15.24
N CYS A 398 29.80 2.58 -15.87
CA CYS A 398 28.78 2.05 -16.77
C CYS A 398 28.78 2.78 -18.11
N TYR A 399 28.36 2.06 -19.14
CA TYR A 399 28.08 2.58 -20.47
C TYR A 399 26.59 2.54 -20.74
N PHE A 400 26.09 3.53 -21.48
CA PHE A 400 24.76 3.48 -22.06
C PHE A 400 24.87 2.85 -23.44
N VAL A 401 24.19 1.74 -23.66
CA VAL A 401 24.38 0.89 -24.85
C VAL A 401 23.06 0.58 -25.54
N GLU A 402 23.18 0.28 -26.83
CA GLU A 402 22.15 -0.33 -27.66
C GLU A 402 22.58 -1.77 -28.01
N VAL A 403 21.68 -2.72 -27.78
CA VAL A 403 21.80 -4.12 -28.19
C VAL A 403 20.88 -4.33 -29.38
N ASP A 404 21.46 -4.60 -30.56
CA ASP A 404 20.71 -4.66 -31.83
C ASP A 404 21.24 -5.72 -32.82
N TYR A 405 22.01 -6.69 -32.31
CA TYR A 405 22.66 -7.77 -33.08
C TYR A 405 21.93 -9.13 -32.90
N PRO A 406 22.20 -10.14 -33.75
CA PRO A 406 21.48 -11.41 -33.76
C PRO A 406 21.51 -12.16 -32.41
N ASN A 407 20.50 -12.99 -32.16
CA ASN A 407 20.31 -13.82 -30.96
C ASN A 407 19.91 -13.07 -29.67
N TYR A 408 19.80 -11.74 -29.71
CA TYR A 408 19.32 -10.94 -28.57
C TYR A 408 18.11 -10.09 -28.96
N PRO A 409 17.12 -9.91 -28.05
CA PRO A 409 16.04 -8.96 -28.28
C PRO A 409 16.60 -7.53 -28.29
N PRO A 410 16.13 -6.64 -29.19
CA PRO A 410 16.56 -5.25 -29.20
C PRO A 410 16.34 -4.57 -27.84
N ALA A 411 17.38 -3.96 -27.30
CA ALA A 411 17.34 -3.32 -25.99
C ALA A 411 18.22 -2.07 -25.95
N ILE A 412 17.87 -1.14 -25.06
CA ILE A 412 18.66 0.06 -24.79
C ILE A 412 18.69 0.29 -23.28
N GLY A 413 19.86 0.54 -22.70
CA GLY A 413 20.00 0.65 -21.25
C GLY A 413 21.43 0.78 -20.78
N MET A 414 21.62 0.69 -19.46
CA MET A 414 22.95 0.73 -18.86
C MET A 414 23.59 -0.66 -18.85
N VAL A 415 24.92 -0.71 -19.04
CA VAL A 415 25.74 -1.91 -18.88
C VAL A 415 26.98 -1.55 -18.05
N ARG A 416 27.27 -2.37 -17.03
CA ARG A 416 28.51 -2.24 -16.24
C ARG A 416 29.70 -2.59 -17.14
N GLU A 417 30.81 -1.90 -16.96
CA GLU A 417 32.03 -2.07 -17.77
C GLU A 417 32.50 -3.53 -17.88
N GLU A 418 32.48 -4.28 -16.77
CA GLU A 418 32.82 -5.70 -16.72
C GLU A 418 31.83 -6.62 -17.46
N CYS A 419 30.60 -6.18 -17.67
CA CYS A 419 29.55 -6.92 -18.37
C CYS A 419 29.46 -6.57 -19.86
N LEU A 420 30.29 -5.65 -20.35
CA LEU A 420 30.20 -5.12 -21.70
C LEU A 420 30.62 -6.17 -22.74
N LEU A 421 29.71 -6.48 -23.66
CA LEU A 421 29.98 -7.40 -24.76
C LEU A 421 30.58 -6.66 -25.97
N PRO A 422 31.40 -7.32 -26.80
CA PRO A 422 32.08 -6.66 -27.92
C PRO A 422 31.14 -5.96 -28.92
N LEU A 423 29.94 -6.52 -29.13
CA LEU A 423 28.93 -6.00 -30.07
C LEU A 423 27.94 -5.00 -29.46
N ASP A 424 27.98 -4.78 -28.13
CA ASP A 424 27.19 -3.73 -27.50
C ASP A 424 27.56 -2.38 -28.13
N ARG A 425 26.58 -1.71 -28.75
CA ARG A 425 26.83 -0.43 -29.40
C ARG A 425 26.79 0.66 -28.33
N ILE A 426 27.96 1.12 -27.91
CA ILE A 426 28.07 2.17 -26.90
C ILE A 426 27.53 3.49 -27.47
N LEU A 427 26.47 3.99 -26.85
CA LEU A 427 25.83 5.26 -27.17
C LEU A 427 26.47 6.43 -26.43
N GLY A 428 26.99 6.18 -25.22
CA GLY A 428 27.63 7.19 -24.39
C GLY A 428 27.90 6.71 -22.96
N LYS A 429 28.19 7.66 -22.07
CA LYS A 429 28.30 7.42 -20.61
C LYS A 429 27.17 8.16 -19.89
N PRO A 430 26.54 7.54 -18.88
CA PRO A 430 25.55 8.19 -18.04
C PRO A 430 26.20 9.28 -17.19
N ILE A 431 25.50 10.38 -16.96
CA ILE A 431 25.88 11.39 -15.97
C ILE A 431 25.13 11.05 -14.68
N ILE A 432 25.85 10.69 -13.63
CA ILE A 432 25.27 10.42 -12.31
C ILE A 432 25.70 11.57 -11.39
N PRO A 433 24.79 12.39 -10.83
CA PRO A 433 25.14 13.45 -9.89
C PRO A 433 25.83 12.82 -8.68
N GLN A 434 27.07 13.22 -8.44
CA GLN A 434 27.90 12.66 -7.37
C GLN A 434 27.64 13.29 -5.98
N GLU A 435 26.55 14.03 -5.78
CA GLU A 435 26.34 14.72 -4.51
C GLU A 435 25.58 13.86 -3.47
N ASP A 436 26.26 13.64 -2.34
CA ASP A 436 25.82 13.16 -1.02
C ASP A 436 25.21 11.75 -0.84
N ILE A 437 24.96 10.96 -1.89
CA ILE A 437 24.40 9.60 -1.73
C ILE A 437 25.43 8.53 -2.14
N ARG A 438 26.07 7.89 -1.14
CA ARG A 438 26.87 6.68 -1.35
C ARG A 438 25.94 5.49 -1.60
N PHE A 439 25.69 5.18 -2.87
CA PHE A 439 24.90 4.02 -3.26
C PHE A 439 25.67 2.72 -2.99
N PRO A 440 25.05 1.70 -2.36
CA PRO A 440 25.70 0.42 -2.15
C PRO A 440 26.08 -0.22 -3.49
N THR A 441 27.28 -0.80 -3.53
CA THR A 441 27.82 -1.49 -4.71
C THR A 441 27.06 -2.78 -4.99
N GLU A 442 26.69 -2.99 -6.25
CA GLU A 442 26.31 -4.29 -6.81
C GLU A 442 25.06 -5.00 -6.24
N ILE A 443 24.17 -4.28 -5.55
CA ILE A 443 22.88 -4.81 -5.06
C ILE A 443 21.72 -4.40 -5.98
N ASN A 444 20.71 -5.26 -6.13
CA ASN A 444 19.45 -4.87 -6.77
C ASN A 444 18.57 -4.05 -5.79
N ILE A 445 18.89 -2.75 -5.67
CA ILE A 445 18.21 -1.79 -4.77
C ILE A 445 16.71 -1.77 -5.01
N SER A 446 16.30 -1.74 -6.28
CA SER A 446 14.91 -1.81 -6.73
C SER A 446 14.16 -2.98 -6.11
N ARG A 447 14.74 -4.18 -6.21
CA ARG A 447 14.16 -5.41 -5.65
C ARG A 447 14.11 -5.35 -4.13
N TRP A 448 15.20 -4.94 -3.46
CA TRP A 448 15.22 -4.79 -2.00
C TRP A 448 14.15 -3.81 -1.49
N MET A 449 14.04 -2.62 -2.12
CA MET A 449 13.03 -1.61 -1.76
C MET A 449 11.59 -2.12 -1.95
N SER A 450 11.32 -2.89 -3.01
CA SER A 450 9.99 -3.45 -3.24
C SER A 450 9.55 -4.38 -2.10
N LEU A 451 10.49 -5.12 -1.52
CA LEU A 451 10.26 -6.10 -0.46
C LEU A 451 10.05 -5.44 0.92
N LEU A 452 10.53 -4.21 1.13
CA LEU A 452 10.38 -3.50 2.42
C LEU A 452 8.93 -3.16 2.78
N SER A 453 8.08 -2.95 1.78
CA SER A 453 6.69 -2.48 1.97
C SER A 453 5.91 -3.39 2.93
N LYS A 454 6.13 -4.71 2.86
CA LYS A 454 5.52 -5.72 3.74
C LYS A 454 6.54 -6.63 4.43
N GLY A 455 7.84 -6.37 4.30
CA GLY A 455 8.90 -7.09 5.01
C GLY A 455 9.35 -6.42 6.32
N GLN A 456 10.40 -6.98 6.92
CA GLN A 456 11.09 -6.49 8.12
C GLN A 456 10.16 -6.27 9.33
N GLY A 457 9.18 -7.15 9.54
CA GLY A 457 8.25 -7.07 10.67
C GLY A 457 8.93 -6.96 12.04
N LEU A 458 9.99 -7.73 12.27
CA LEU A 458 10.84 -7.64 13.47
C LEU A 458 11.45 -6.25 13.59
N LEU A 459 12.21 -5.81 12.57
CA LEU A 459 12.98 -4.56 12.60
C LEU A 459 12.09 -3.34 12.79
N LYS A 460 10.88 -3.34 12.21
CA LYS A 460 9.88 -2.27 12.42
C LYS A 460 9.48 -2.12 13.89
N SER A 461 9.50 -3.21 14.66
CA SER A 461 9.18 -3.19 16.10
C SER A 461 10.37 -2.85 17.01
N LEU A 462 11.60 -2.97 16.50
CA LEU A 462 12.80 -2.85 17.33
C LEU A 462 13.09 -1.45 17.89
N PRO A 463 12.87 -0.32 17.20
CA PRO A 463 13.15 1.01 17.75
C PRO A 463 12.41 1.27 19.07
N GLU A 464 11.15 0.85 19.14
CA GLU A 464 10.35 0.95 20.37
C GLU A 464 10.91 0.04 21.46
N VAL A 465 11.19 -1.23 21.13
CA VAL A 465 11.73 -2.20 22.09
C VAL A 465 13.10 -1.77 22.64
N LYS A 466 14.00 -1.28 21.79
CA LYS A 466 15.33 -0.76 22.20
C LYS A 466 15.18 0.46 23.11
N LYS A 467 14.24 1.37 22.82
CA LYS A 467 13.94 2.53 23.66
C LYS A 467 13.41 2.11 25.04
N ASP A 468 12.51 1.13 25.07
CA ASP A 468 11.89 0.63 26.30
C ASP A 468 12.91 -0.09 27.20
N LEU A 469 13.76 -0.94 26.59
CA LEU A 469 14.77 -1.73 27.30
C LEU A 469 16.08 -0.98 27.56
N LYS A 470 16.28 0.20 26.96
CA LYS A 470 17.51 1.00 27.01
C LYS A 470 18.77 0.18 26.71
N CYS A 471 18.69 -0.74 25.75
CA CYS A 471 19.79 -1.60 25.36
C CYS A 471 20.26 -1.29 23.93
N LYS A 472 21.59 -1.28 23.73
CA LYS A 472 22.21 -1.14 22.40
C LYS A 472 22.28 -2.49 21.66
N VAL A 473 22.51 -3.57 22.41
CA VAL A 473 22.52 -4.96 21.93
C VAL A 473 21.22 -5.63 22.35
N LEU A 474 20.47 -6.13 21.38
CA LEU A 474 19.22 -6.86 21.60
C LEU A 474 19.40 -8.32 21.21
N GLN A 475 18.88 -9.24 22.01
CA GLN A 475 18.84 -10.67 21.67
C GLN A 475 17.43 -11.06 21.23
N VAL A 476 17.32 -11.75 20.10
CA VAL A 476 16.05 -12.20 19.52
C VAL A 476 16.11 -13.71 19.30
N GLY A 477 15.08 -14.41 19.79
CA GLY A 477 14.91 -15.84 19.54
C GLY A 477 14.40 -16.11 18.12
N TRP A 478 15.11 -16.97 17.41
CA TRP A 478 14.70 -17.59 16.15
C TRP A 478 14.18 -19.00 16.45
N ASN A 479 12.98 -19.29 15.98
CA ASN A 479 12.35 -20.60 16.12
C ASN A 479 12.35 -21.30 14.75
N GLU A 480 13.11 -22.39 14.64
CA GLU A 480 13.23 -23.21 13.43
C GLU A 480 11.92 -23.97 13.12
N ASP A 481 11.21 -24.43 14.15
CA ASP A 481 9.99 -25.25 14.06
C ASP A 481 8.74 -24.45 13.68
N ASN A 482 8.91 -23.19 13.28
CA ASN A 482 7.80 -22.34 12.88
C ASN A 482 7.34 -22.69 11.45
N GLN A 483 6.90 -23.93 11.25
CA GLN A 483 6.15 -24.33 10.08
C GLN A 483 4.82 -23.59 10.11
N VAL A 484 4.78 -22.42 9.47
CA VAL A 484 3.55 -21.69 9.25
C VAL A 484 2.71 -22.53 8.29
N TYR A 485 1.88 -23.43 8.83
CA TYR A 485 0.95 -24.22 8.03
C TYR A 485 -0.16 -23.31 7.52
N ALA A 486 0.12 -22.60 6.43
CA ALA A 486 -0.81 -21.74 5.73
C ALA A 486 -2.02 -22.50 5.14
N GLU A 487 -2.13 -23.81 5.34
CA GLU A 487 -3.25 -24.63 4.90
C GLU A 487 -4.19 -25.01 6.05
N TYR A 488 -3.77 -24.82 7.30
CA TYR A 488 -4.55 -25.25 8.46
C TYR A 488 -5.72 -24.31 8.78
N ASN A 489 -6.86 -24.87 9.20
CA ASN A 489 -8.14 -24.13 9.19
C ASN A 489 -8.54 -23.53 10.54
N TYR A 490 -7.75 -23.71 11.59
CA TYR A 490 -8.07 -23.23 12.92
C TYR A 490 -7.01 -22.25 13.43
N CYS A 491 -7.44 -21.30 14.24
CA CYS A 491 -6.58 -20.37 14.96
C CYS A 491 -7.10 -20.21 16.40
N ILE A 492 -6.31 -19.55 17.24
CA ILE A 492 -6.64 -19.35 18.65
C ILE A 492 -6.95 -17.88 18.89
N ARG A 493 -8.19 -17.59 19.30
CA ARG A 493 -8.63 -16.28 19.75
C ARG A 493 -8.33 -16.11 21.24
N LYS A 494 -7.89 -14.92 21.60
CA LYS A 494 -7.55 -14.46 22.94
C LYS A 494 -8.64 -13.48 23.37
N ASN A 495 -9.37 -13.78 24.43
CA ASN A 495 -10.45 -12.92 24.94
C ASN A 495 -9.88 -12.03 26.06
N LEU A 496 -10.09 -10.72 25.96
CA LEU A 496 -9.54 -9.72 26.88
C LEU A 496 -10.60 -9.27 27.90
N GLU A 497 -10.15 -8.66 29.00
CA GLU A 497 -11.03 -8.29 30.11
C GLU A 497 -12.02 -7.16 29.81
N ASP A 498 -11.72 -6.31 28.82
CA ASP A 498 -12.59 -5.24 28.35
C ASP A 498 -13.68 -5.73 27.36
N GLY A 499 -13.72 -7.05 27.10
CA GLY A 499 -14.63 -7.67 26.14
C GLY A 499 -14.12 -7.64 24.70
N SER A 500 -12.96 -7.05 24.43
CA SER A 500 -12.30 -7.14 23.13
C SER A 500 -11.62 -8.50 22.93
N SER A 501 -11.18 -8.78 21.70
CA SER A 501 -10.46 -10.01 21.37
C SER A 501 -9.26 -9.75 20.48
N ASP A 502 -8.36 -10.72 20.44
CA ASP A 502 -7.14 -10.72 19.64
C ASP A 502 -6.82 -12.16 19.21
N TYR A 503 -5.76 -12.39 18.43
CA TYR A 503 -5.38 -13.71 17.94
C TYR A 503 -3.93 -14.05 18.28
N LEU A 504 -3.65 -15.33 18.53
CA LEU A 504 -2.28 -15.77 18.69
C LEU A 504 -1.53 -15.59 17.37
N CYS A 505 -0.44 -14.82 17.40
CA CYS A 505 0.36 -14.52 16.22
C CYS A 505 1.77 -15.06 16.40
N SER A 506 2.34 -15.57 15.31
CA SER A 506 3.73 -15.99 15.19
C SER A 506 4.34 -15.25 14.00
N ARG A 507 5.53 -14.65 14.19
CA ARG A 507 6.23 -13.86 13.15
C ARG A 507 5.30 -12.83 12.46
N GLY A 508 4.47 -12.15 13.25
CA GLY A 508 3.55 -11.11 12.78
C GLY A 508 2.31 -11.60 12.03
N LYS A 509 2.03 -12.90 11.98
CA LYS A 509 0.84 -13.48 11.34
C LYS A 509 0.04 -14.34 12.31
N ILE A 510 -1.28 -14.45 12.12
CA ILE A 510 -2.12 -15.40 12.88
C ILE A 510 -1.54 -16.80 12.72
N GLN A 511 -1.28 -17.46 13.86
CA GLN A 511 -0.82 -18.83 13.87
C GLN A 511 -1.99 -19.77 13.56
N ARG A 512 -1.74 -20.73 12.66
CA ARG A 512 -2.74 -21.66 12.14
C ARG A 512 -2.40 -23.09 12.58
N PHE A 513 -3.44 -23.84 12.93
CA PHE A 513 -3.37 -25.14 13.58
C PHE A 513 -4.38 -26.12 12.96
N SER A 514 -4.07 -27.41 12.96
CA SER A 514 -5.10 -28.43 12.83
C SER A 514 -6.08 -28.31 14.00
N LYS A 515 -7.28 -28.89 13.89
CA LYS A 515 -8.25 -28.83 14.99
C LYS A 515 -7.68 -29.44 16.28
N TYR A 516 -7.01 -30.58 16.15
CA TYR A 516 -6.39 -31.31 17.26
C TYR A 516 -5.32 -30.47 17.97
N GLU A 517 -4.39 -29.88 17.22
CA GLU A 517 -3.33 -29.03 17.80
C GLU A 517 -3.91 -27.75 18.42
N ALA A 518 -4.93 -27.16 17.80
CA ALA A 518 -5.57 -25.95 18.32
C ALA A 518 -6.21 -26.20 19.69
N ASP A 519 -6.91 -27.34 19.83
CA ASP A 519 -7.57 -27.72 21.08
C ASP A 519 -6.53 -27.98 22.19
N ILE A 520 -5.48 -28.75 21.90
CA ILE A 520 -4.39 -28.98 22.85
C ILE A 520 -3.73 -27.67 23.29
N GLN A 521 -3.40 -26.82 22.32
CA GLN A 521 -2.71 -25.56 22.61
C GLN A 521 -3.59 -24.60 23.42
N ALA A 522 -4.89 -24.50 23.10
CA ALA A 522 -5.83 -23.68 23.86
C ALA A 522 -6.02 -24.21 25.29
N ASP A 523 -6.09 -25.53 25.49
CA ASP A 523 -6.21 -26.15 26.81
C ASP A 523 -4.97 -25.92 27.67
N CYS A 524 -3.78 -26.04 27.08
CA CYS A 524 -2.51 -25.71 27.75
C CYS A 524 -2.48 -24.24 28.20
N LEU A 525 -2.79 -23.31 27.29
CA LEU A 525 -2.79 -21.87 27.58
C LEU A 525 -3.83 -21.49 28.65
N ASN A 526 -5.05 -22.06 28.59
CA ASN A 526 -6.07 -21.84 29.61
C ASN A 526 -5.69 -22.43 30.96
N SER A 527 -5.03 -23.59 30.98
CA SER A 527 -4.49 -24.19 32.21
C SER A 527 -3.45 -23.28 32.87
N ASP A 528 -2.61 -22.62 32.07
CA ASP A 528 -1.60 -21.68 32.57
C ASP A 528 -2.22 -20.37 33.08
N ILE A 529 -3.33 -19.88 32.50
CA ILE A 529 -4.12 -18.78 33.08
C ILE A 529 -4.60 -19.17 34.48
N LEU A 530 -5.14 -20.39 34.64
CA LEU A 530 -5.66 -20.86 35.94
C LEU A 530 -4.56 -20.97 37.00
N LYS A 531 -3.38 -21.50 36.65
CA LYS A 531 -2.23 -21.59 37.55
C LYS A 531 -1.74 -20.20 38.01
N ASN A 532 -1.76 -19.21 37.11
CA ASN A 532 -1.24 -17.87 37.38
C ASN A 532 -2.29 -16.88 37.92
N LYS A 533 -3.54 -17.31 38.12
CA LYS A 533 -4.66 -16.43 38.53
C LYS A 533 -4.41 -15.68 39.85
N ASN A 534 -3.69 -16.32 40.78
CA ASN A 534 -3.38 -15.78 42.11
C ASN A 534 -1.97 -15.18 42.23
N ASN A 535 -1.19 -15.16 41.15
CA ASN A 535 0.18 -14.64 41.14
C ASN A 535 0.24 -13.33 40.35
N ASP A 536 1.24 -12.47 40.58
CA ASP A 536 1.39 -11.21 39.80
C ASP A 536 1.83 -11.49 38.35
N ASN A 537 2.11 -12.75 38.01
CA ASN A 537 2.61 -13.19 36.70
C ASN A 537 1.49 -13.47 35.66
N ARG A 538 0.39 -12.71 35.71
CA ARG A 538 -0.73 -12.89 34.78
C ARG A 538 -0.35 -12.49 33.36
N LEU A 539 -0.93 -13.16 32.36
CA LEU A 539 -0.73 -12.82 30.96
C LEU A 539 -1.59 -11.59 30.60
N CYS A 540 -0.95 -10.55 30.07
CA CYS A 540 -1.60 -9.30 29.71
C CYS A 540 -1.23 -8.87 28.29
N VAL A 541 -2.06 -8.00 27.74
CA VAL A 541 -1.91 -7.35 26.43
C VAL A 541 -1.86 -5.86 26.62
N SER A 542 -0.92 -5.20 25.94
CA SER A 542 -0.84 -3.74 25.93
C SER A 542 -1.88 -3.14 24.99
N SER A 543 -2.59 -2.08 25.40
CA SER A 543 -3.70 -1.54 24.59
C SER A 543 -3.26 -0.90 23.28
N LYS A 544 -2.01 -0.43 23.19
CA LYS A 544 -1.46 0.25 22.02
C LYS A 544 -0.69 -0.71 21.10
N ASN A 545 0.29 -1.41 21.66
CA ASN A 545 1.22 -2.24 20.88
C ASN A 545 0.80 -3.72 20.83
N ARG A 546 -0.29 -4.11 21.51
CA ARG A 546 -0.86 -5.46 21.55
C ARG A 546 0.15 -6.56 21.93
N ARG A 547 1.23 -6.17 22.63
CA ARG A 547 2.29 -7.08 23.08
C ARG A 547 1.72 -8.01 24.15
N VAL A 548 1.81 -9.32 23.94
CA VAL A 548 1.38 -10.34 24.91
C VAL A 548 2.56 -10.71 25.79
N ILE A 549 2.54 -10.33 27.06
CA ILE A 549 3.61 -10.65 28.01
C ILE A 549 3.04 -10.72 29.43
N SER A 550 3.79 -11.28 30.37
CA SER A 550 3.42 -11.23 31.78
C SER A 550 3.30 -9.79 32.28
N ARG A 551 2.30 -9.53 33.12
CA ARG A 551 2.00 -8.23 33.73
C ARG A 551 3.21 -7.51 34.33
N PRO A 552 4.12 -8.15 35.10
CA PRO A 552 5.24 -7.45 35.72
C PRO A 552 6.22 -6.89 34.69
N PHE A 553 6.43 -7.62 33.59
CA PHE A 553 7.24 -7.14 32.48
C PHE A 553 6.53 -6.05 31.70
N LEU A 554 5.22 -6.20 31.44
CA LEU A 554 4.47 -5.19 30.70
C LEU A 554 4.45 -3.85 31.46
N MET A 555 4.33 -3.88 32.79
CA MET A 555 4.38 -2.68 33.63
C MET A 555 5.73 -1.95 33.58
N LYS A 556 6.84 -2.65 33.24
CA LYS A 556 8.17 -2.03 33.08
C LYS A 556 8.36 -1.34 31.73
N ILE A 557 7.71 -1.85 30.69
CA ILE A 557 7.92 -1.41 29.30
C ILE A 557 6.75 -0.59 28.73
N LYS A 558 5.61 -0.51 29.42
CA LYS A 558 4.43 0.22 28.93
C LYS A 558 4.70 1.72 28.84
N GLU A 559 4.09 2.37 27.86
CA GLU A 559 4.17 3.82 27.71
C GLU A 559 3.19 4.57 28.65
N ASN A 560 3.39 5.88 28.81
CA ASN A 560 2.45 6.73 29.53
C ASN A 560 1.11 6.82 28.78
N GLY A 561 0.02 6.49 29.47
CA GLY A 561 -1.33 6.43 28.88
C GLY A 561 -1.70 5.08 28.26
N GLU A 562 -0.79 4.10 28.25
CA GLU A 562 -1.09 2.75 27.78
C GLU A 562 -1.78 1.92 28.89
N GLU A 563 -2.90 1.29 28.51
CA GLU A 563 -3.68 0.39 29.36
C GLU A 563 -3.15 -1.04 29.25
N VAL A 564 -3.24 -1.78 30.34
CA VAL A 564 -2.81 -3.17 30.43
C VAL A 564 -4.06 -4.03 30.59
N LEU A 565 -4.37 -4.81 29.56
CA LEU A 565 -5.58 -5.64 29.49
C LEU A 565 -5.24 -7.08 29.85
N GLU A 566 -5.90 -7.64 30.86
CA GLU A 566 -5.73 -9.06 31.24
C GLU A 566 -6.33 -10.01 30.18
N VAL A 567 -5.61 -11.08 29.85
CA VAL A 567 -6.13 -12.17 29.01
C VAL A 567 -7.00 -13.09 29.87
N ARG A 568 -8.29 -13.22 29.52
CA ARG A 568 -9.28 -13.98 30.28
C ARG A 568 -9.34 -15.44 29.86
N SER A 569 -9.24 -15.72 28.56
CA SER A 569 -9.31 -17.07 28.03
C SER A 569 -8.76 -17.16 26.62
N PHE A 570 -8.46 -18.39 26.20
CA PHE A 570 -8.15 -18.76 24.83
C PHE A 570 -9.26 -19.65 24.26
N GLU A 571 -9.62 -19.45 23.01
CA GLU A 571 -10.70 -20.18 22.34
C GLU A 571 -10.28 -20.57 20.92
N VAL A 572 -10.59 -21.81 20.54
CA VAL A 572 -10.36 -22.28 19.18
C VAL A 572 -11.46 -21.80 18.24
N CYS A 573 -11.08 -21.11 17.18
CA CYS A 573 -12.00 -20.66 16.14
C CYS A 573 -11.47 -21.00 14.74
N LYS A 574 -12.35 -20.92 13.73
CA LYS A 574 -11.93 -21.10 12.34
C LYS A 574 -11.15 -19.88 11.86
N TYR A 575 -10.02 -20.14 11.23
CA TYR A 575 -9.30 -19.13 10.45
C TYR A 575 -10.14 -18.75 9.23
N SER A 576 -10.07 -17.49 8.84
CA SER A 576 -10.56 -17.01 7.55
C SER A 576 -9.53 -16.05 6.97
N GLN A 577 -9.48 -15.94 5.64
CA GLN A 577 -8.59 -14.98 5.00
C GLN A 577 -8.90 -13.54 5.43
N LEU A 578 -10.17 -13.24 5.72
CA LEU A 578 -10.60 -11.94 6.27
C LEU A 578 -9.96 -11.66 7.64
N LEU A 579 -9.80 -12.67 8.50
CA LEU A 579 -9.06 -12.52 9.76
C LEU A 579 -7.56 -12.31 9.49
N GLY A 580 -6.99 -13.05 8.54
CA GLY A 580 -5.60 -12.84 8.11
C GLY A 580 -5.33 -11.40 7.69
N ASP A 581 -6.20 -10.84 6.84
CA ASP A 581 -6.05 -9.48 6.31
C ASP A 581 -6.20 -8.39 7.40
N LEU A 582 -6.85 -8.70 8.52
CA LEU A 582 -7.04 -7.77 9.64
C LEU A 582 -5.90 -7.80 10.66
N TYR A 583 -5.31 -8.96 10.93
CA TYR A 583 -4.38 -9.16 12.06
C TYR A 583 -2.96 -9.54 11.64
N ASN A 584 -2.71 -9.85 10.36
CA ASN A 584 -1.35 -10.07 9.87
C ASN A 584 -0.67 -8.72 9.63
N ASN A 585 0.44 -8.48 10.31
CA ASN A 585 1.14 -7.20 10.31
C ASN A 585 2.26 -7.13 9.25
N CYS A 586 2.72 -8.27 8.73
CA CYS A 586 3.78 -8.35 7.74
C CYS A 586 3.69 -9.64 6.89
N ASP A 587 4.26 -9.59 5.69
CA ASP A 587 4.45 -10.77 4.83
C ASP A 587 5.73 -11.51 5.21
N ASN A 588 6.80 -10.79 5.55
CA ASN A 588 8.06 -11.34 6.06
C ASN A 588 8.43 -10.65 7.36
N TYR A 589 8.81 -11.44 8.35
CA TYR A 589 9.15 -10.96 9.69
C TYR A 589 10.61 -10.54 9.78
N TYR A 590 11.53 -11.32 9.21
CA TYR A 590 12.96 -10.99 9.22
C TYR A 590 13.36 -10.29 7.91
N ALA A 591 12.99 -10.87 6.77
CA ALA A 591 13.40 -10.40 5.45
C ALA A 591 12.59 -9.17 4.96
N PRO A 592 13.12 -8.34 4.05
CA PRO A 592 14.44 -8.48 3.42
C PRO A 592 15.60 -8.05 4.32
N LEU A 593 16.71 -8.77 4.24
CA LEU A 593 18.02 -8.42 4.81
C LEU A 593 19.08 -8.63 3.74
N CYS A 594 20.31 -8.16 3.96
CA CYS A 594 21.42 -8.42 3.06
C CYS A 594 22.56 -9.16 3.77
N PHE A 595 23.20 -10.09 3.07
CA PHE A 595 24.53 -10.60 3.41
C PHE A 595 25.60 -9.74 2.76
N VAL A 596 26.74 -9.67 3.42
CA VAL A 596 28.00 -9.24 2.80
C VAL A 596 28.69 -10.47 2.23
N ILE A 597 29.17 -10.40 0.99
CA ILE A 597 29.82 -11.49 0.26
C ILE A 597 31.17 -11.00 -0.27
N HIS A 598 32.21 -11.82 -0.14
CA HIS A 598 33.52 -11.59 -0.75
C HIS A 598 33.42 -11.70 -2.28
N LYS A 599 33.95 -10.72 -3.04
CA LYS A 599 33.82 -10.75 -4.51
C LYS A 599 34.56 -11.91 -5.18
N ASP A 600 35.76 -12.23 -4.71
CA ASP A 600 36.59 -13.24 -5.37
C ASP A 600 36.13 -14.68 -5.11
N THR A 601 35.59 -14.95 -3.92
CA THR A 601 35.23 -16.31 -3.49
C THR A 601 33.73 -16.56 -3.51
N GLU A 602 32.91 -15.52 -3.63
CA GLU A 602 31.45 -15.55 -3.49
C GLU A 602 30.97 -16.14 -2.15
N GLN A 603 31.84 -16.21 -1.15
CA GLN A 603 31.51 -16.71 0.19
C GLN A 603 30.98 -15.60 1.08
N ILE A 604 30.12 -15.97 2.03
CA ILE A 604 29.60 -15.06 3.06
C ILE A 604 30.78 -14.51 3.86
N PHE A 605 30.80 -13.19 4.00
CA PHE A 605 31.80 -12.48 4.81
C PHE A 605 31.55 -12.77 6.30
N VAL A 606 32.61 -13.09 7.04
CA VAL A 606 32.55 -13.44 8.47
C VAL A 606 33.56 -12.58 9.24
N ILE A 607 33.12 -11.99 10.36
CA ILE A 607 33.95 -11.23 11.29
C ILE A 607 34.21 -12.09 12.53
N GLY A 608 35.35 -12.77 12.60
CA GLY A 608 35.60 -13.75 13.65
C GLY A 608 34.65 -14.95 13.51
N ASP A 609 33.67 -15.06 14.41
CA ASP A 609 32.58 -16.04 14.39
C ASP A 609 31.22 -15.41 14.02
N ILE A 610 31.19 -14.12 13.64
CA ILE A 610 29.98 -13.35 13.39
C ILE A 610 29.67 -13.27 11.90
N VAL A 611 28.43 -13.56 11.53
CA VAL A 611 27.87 -13.31 10.20
C VAL A 611 27.03 -12.02 10.25
N PRO A 612 27.50 -10.91 9.65
CA PRO A 612 26.77 -9.66 9.65
C PRO A 612 25.62 -9.68 8.64
N PHE A 613 24.41 -9.44 9.15
CA PHE A 613 23.24 -9.09 8.36
C PHE A 613 23.08 -7.58 8.30
N ILE A 614 22.78 -7.05 7.11
CA ILE A 614 22.57 -5.62 6.90
C ILE A 614 21.09 -5.38 6.64
N SER A 615 20.44 -4.64 7.53
CA SER A 615 19.02 -4.31 7.39
C SER A 615 18.77 -3.26 6.31
N ASN A 616 19.70 -2.30 6.18
CA ASN A 616 19.63 -1.21 5.23
C ASN A 616 20.96 -1.12 4.43
N PRO A 617 20.98 -1.49 3.15
CA PRO A 617 22.20 -1.52 2.35
C PRO A 617 22.82 -0.12 2.19
N PHE A 618 22.03 0.96 2.29
CA PHE A 618 22.56 2.33 2.26
C PHE A 618 23.37 2.71 3.50
N GLN A 619 23.28 1.94 4.59
CA GLN A 619 24.06 2.17 5.82
C GLN A 619 25.32 1.30 5.89
N LEU A 620 25.57 0.44 4.90
CA LEU A 620 26.72 -0.46 4.90
C LEU A 620 28.05 0.28 5.17
N TYR A 621 28.26 1.43 4.53
CA TYR A 621 29.49 2.21 4.69
C TYR A 621 29.78 2.61 6.14
N LEU A 622 28.74 2.90 6.94
CA LEU A 622 28.88 3.25 8.36
C LEU A 622 29.39 2.06 9.17
N PHE A 623 28.92 0.85 8.83
CA PHE A 623 29.37 -0.36 9.51
C PHE A 623 30.80 -0.70 9.10
N ILE A 624 31.15 -0.58 7.82
CA ILE A 624 32.52 -0.81 7.33
C ILE A 624 33.51 0.13 7.99
N GLU A 625 33.20 1.43 8.06
CA GLU A 625 34.05 2.43 8.73
C GLU A 625 34.27 2.04 10.20
N ASN A 626 33.19 1.66 10.91
CA ASN A 626 33.30 1.18 12.29
C ASN A 626 34.10 -0.12 12.44
N TRP A 627 33.92 -1.09 11.54
CA TRP A 627 34.64 -2.36 11.58
C TRP A 627 36.13 -2.14 11.33
N GLY A 628 36.49 -1.25 10.40
CA GLY A 628 37.86 -0.82 10.16
C GLY A 628 38.50 -0.13 11.37
N GLU A 629 37.76 0.78 12.04
CA GLU A 629 38.20 1.41 13.29
C GLU A 629 38.40 0.42 14.44
N ALA A 630 37.59 -0.65 14.48
CA ALA A 630 37.75 -1.77 15.40
C ALA A 630 38.91 -2.71 15.04
N GLY A 631 39.57 -2.50 13.90
CA GLY A 631 40.73 -3.27 13.44
C GLY A 631 40.38 -4.53 12.64
N PHE A 632 39.15 -4.65 12.15
CA PHE A 632 38.79 -5.71 11.21
C PHE A 632 39.23 -5.34 9.79
N ILE A 633 39.75 -6.32 9.06
CA ILE A 633 40.14 -6.15 7.66
C ILE A 633 38.90 -6.37 6.80
N PHE A 634 38.69 -5.45 5.86
CA PHE A 634 37.53 -5.46 5.01
C PHE A 634 37.94 -5.21 3.56
N ASP A 635 37.90 -6.28 2.77
CA ASP A 635 38.32 -6.30 1.36
C ASP A 635 37.14 -6.02 0.41
N ASP A 636 37.35 -6.19 -0.91
CA ASP A 636 36.32 -5.93 -1.90
C ASP A 636 35.14 -6.91 -1.79
N HIS A 637 33.93 -6.37 -1.70
CA HIS A 637 32.73 -7.09 -1.28
C HIS A 637 31.50 -6.64 -2.08
N SER A 638 30.46 -7.47 -2.04
CA SER A 638 29.15 -7.19 -2.62
C SER A 638 28.05 -7.52 -1.62
N LEU A 639 26.83 -7.07 -1.89
CA LEU A 639 25.65 -7.41 -1.08
C LEU A 639 24.73 -8.37 -1.83
N SER A 640 24.25 -9.39 -1.13
CA SER A 640 23.19 -10.29 -1.61
C SER A 640 21.95 -10.17 -0.75
N VAL A 641 20.78 -10.10 -1.39
CA VAL A 641 19.48 -9.90 -0.72
C VAL A 641 18.88 -11.24 -0.32
N ILE A 642 18.43 -11.33 0.93
CA ILE A 642 17.54 -12.38 1.43
C ILE A 642 16.12 -11.90 1.19
N HIS A 643 15.35 -12.61 0.35
CA HIS A 643 14.11 -12.06 -0.18
C HIS A 643 12.89 -12.30 0.72
N ASN A 644 12.90 -13.40 1.47
CA ASN A 644 11.76 -13.85 2.26
C ASN A 644 12.24 -14.65 3.48
N ASP A 645 11.32 -14.91 4.41
CA ASP A 645 11.63 -15.63 5.64
C ASP A 645 12.05 -17.10 5.41
N TYR A 646 11.66 -17.72 4.28
CA TYR A 646 12.09 -19.09 3.96
C TYR A 646 13.59 -19.14 3.61
N GLU A 647 14.06 -18.19 2.78
CA GLU A 647 15.49 -18.02 2.50
C GLU A 647 16.25 -17.69 3.78
N PHE A 648 15.71 -16.80 4.61
CA PHE A 648 16.29 -16.46 5.91
C PHE A 648 16.43 -17.71 6.81
N ASP A 649 15.37 -18.50 6.97
CA ASP A 649 15.40 -19.72 7.79
C ASP A 649 16.41 -20.76 7.26
N LYS A 650 16.56 -20.87 5.93
CA LYS A 650 17.58 -21.73 5.32
C LYS A 650 18.98 -21.29 5.73
N HIS A 651 19.29 -20.01 5.56
CA HIS A 651 20.60 -19.50 5.93
C HIS A 651 20.87 -19.56 7.44
N MET A 652 19.86 -19.32 8.26
CA MET A 652 19.99 -19.45 9.72
C MET A 652 20.40 -20.86 10.13
N ARG A 653 19.81 -21.90 9.51
CA ARG A 653 20.25 -23.30 9.72
C ARG A 653 21.72 -23.50 9.34
N ASP A 654 22.11 -23.02 8.17
CA ASP A 654 23.49 -23.19 7.67
C ASP A 654 24.50 -22.50 8.62
N ILE A 655 24.23 -21.24 9.00
CA ILE A 655 25.05 -20.45 9.92
C ILE A 655 25.19 -21.12 11.29
N ILE A 656 24.08 -21.60 11.87
CA ILE A 656 24.08 -22.24 13.19
C ILE A 656 24.79 -23.59 13.15
N ASN A 657 24.60 -24.39 12.09
CA ASN A 657 25.31 -25.66 11.90
C ASN A 657 26.82 -25.46 11.81
N ASP A 658 27.27 -24.35 11.23
CA ASP A 658 28.67 -23.97 11.15
C ASP A 658 29.20 -23.31 12.43
N SER A 659 28.40 -23.27 13.51
CA SER A 659 28.73 -22.64 14.80
C SER A 659 29.05 -21.15 14.70
N LEU A 660 28.41 -20.45 13.77
CA LEU A 660 28.54 -19.01 13.57
C LEU A 660 27.38 -18.24 14.20
N PHE A 661 27.59 -16.95 14.47
CA PHE A 661 26.63 -16.07 15.15
C PHE A 661 26.06 -15.01 14.20
N PRO A 662 24.77 -15.11 13.84
CA PRO A 662 24.12 -14.11 13.02
C PRO A 662 23.79 -12.84 13.82
N ILE A 663 24.26 -11.68 13.35
CA ILE A 663 23.99 -10.38 13.97
C ILE A 663 23.53 -9.37 12.93
N ILE A 664 22.38 -8.72 13.16
CA ILE A 664 21.89 -7.63 12.32
C ILE A 664 22.50 -6.31 12.76
N ASP A 665 23.03 -5.55 11.79
CA ASP A 665 23.63 -4.22 11.91
C ASP A 665 24.67 -4.13 13.05
N PRO A 666 25.71 -4.99 13.07
CA PRO A 666 26.68 -5.02 14.15
C PRO A 666 27.61 -3.80 14.12
N LYS A 667 27.86 -3.21 15.30
CA LYS A 667 28.97 -2.28 15.55
C LYS A 667 29.84 -2.78 16.68
N PHE A 668 31.13 -2.50 16.57
CA PHE A 668 32.13 -2.92 17.53
C PHE A 668 32.87 -1.74 18.14
N THR A 669 33.36 -1.93 19.37
CA THR A 669 34.30 -1.03 20.02
C THR A 669 35.70 -1.23 19.44
N SER A 670 36.63 -0.33 19.78
CA SER A 670 38.07 -0.49 19.45
C SER A 670 38.71 -1.76 20.03
N GLN A 671 38.04 -2.42 20.99
CA GLN A 671 38.46 -3.68 21.61
C GLN A 671 37.83 -4.90 20.91
N GLN A 672 37.14 -4.72 19.78
CA GLN A 672 36.44 -5.77 19.04
C GLN A 672 35.25 -6.39 19.79
N GLU A 673 34.73 -5.69 20.79
CA GLU A 673 33.52 -6.11 21.51
C GLU A 673 32.27 -5.54 20.84
N LEU A 674 31.18 -6.33 20.77
CA LEU A 674 29.91 -5.88 20.20
C LEU A 674 29.30 -4.74 21.02
N GLU A 675 29.22 -3.54 20.42
CA GLU A 675 28.67 -2.35 21.04
C GLU A 675 27.17 -2.19 20.74
N GLU A 676 26.76 -2.50 19.51
CA GLU A 676 25.39 -2.34 19.02
C GLU A 676 25.05 -3.45 18.03
N GLY A 677 23.80 -3.91 18.02
CA GLY A 677 23.31 -4.88 17.04
C GLY A 677 22.12 -5.69 17.54
N VAL A 678 21.61 -6.58 16.68
CA VAL A 678 20.56 -7.54 17.04
C VAL A 678 21.09 -8.94 16.85
N VAL A 679 21.37 -9.61 17.97
CA VAL A 679 21.88 -10.98 17.99
C VAL A 679 20.70 -11.93 17.84
N ILE A 680 20.73 -12.76 16.80
CA ILE A 680 19.71 -13.78 16.59
C ILE A 680 20.23 -15.10 17.17
N ARG A 681 19.45 -15.74 18.03
CA ARG A 681 19.79 -17.02 18.68
C ARG A 681 18.70 -18.04 18.48
N GLU A 682 19.05 -19.33 18.45
CA GLU A 682 18.06 -20.38 18.50
C GLU A 682 17.24 -20.30 19.80
N LEU A 683 15.92 -20.29 19.67
CA LEU A 683 15.01 -20.05 20.79
C LEU A 683 15.11 -21.13 21.87
N ASN A 684 15.25 -22.40 21.48
CA ASN A 684 15.31 -23.52 22.42
C ASN A 684 16.58 -23.43 23.29
N SER A 685 17.74 -23.25 22.64
CA SER A 685 19.01 -23.02 23.34
C SER A 685 18.93 -21.82 24.30
N PHE A 686 18.32 -20.71 23.86
CA PHE A 686 18.14 -19.53 24.71
C PHE A 686 17.23 -19.78 25.93
N ILE A 687 16.17 -20.58 25.78
CA ILE A 687 15.27 -20.91 26.89
C ILE A 687 15.99 -21.83 27.89
N GLU A 688 16.72 -22.84 27.43
CA GLU A 688 17.46 -23.77 28.28
C GLU A 688 18.52 -23.07 29.13
N GLU A 689 19.31 -22.17 28.53
CA GLU A 689 20.32 -21.38 29.25
C GLU A 689 19.74 -20.50 30.37
N ASN A 690 18.49 -20.03 30.20
CA ASN A 690 17.81 -19.16 31.16
C ASN A 690 16.92 -19.91 32.15
N GLN A 691 16.71 -21.22 32.00
CA GLN A 691 16.05 -22.07 33.01
C GLN A 691 17.04 -22.64 34.05
N VAL A 692 18.35 -22.55 33.77
CA VAL A 692 19.43 -23.02 34.66
C VAL A 692 19.96 -21.89 35.59
N LYS A 693 19.39 -20.68 35.50
CA LYS A 693 19.64 -19.55 36.42
C LYS A 693 18.38 -19.22 37.21
#